data_AF-A0A7K4R0C3-F1
#
_entry.id   AF-A0A7K4R0C3-F1
#
_cell.length_a   1.000
_cell.length_b   1.000
_cell.length_c   1.000
_cell.angle_alpha   90.00
_cell.angle_beta   90.00
_cell.angle_gamma   90.00
#
_symmetry.space_group_name_H-M   'P 1'
#
loop_
_entity.id
_entity.type
_entity.pdbx_description
1 polymer ?
#
loop_
_entity_poly.entity_id
_entity_poly.type
_entity_poly.pdbx_seq_one_letter_code
_entity_poly.pdbx_strand_id
1 'polypeptide(L)'
;GPLVAMAAGPPRGRRVFLNHLDSYCGSTIGEYLSSCVVGASLEKEEEDEEEEEDEEEEKAVEVPSSPEEVYEIVGTLSKPGSTKPRFAQETYAVSPRDELLNHLLECEVVLYNITEDADQIEEATWAASALHKEIENFARPKLFILISTIMTWANTKPSDPENPEAALTDEDYRKRKSHPNFMDHINAEKLIVKLGKTNKNKFSTYVVASGHQYGAEEGVFHYLFKMCWLSETPEIPVFGDGKNFIPTIHILDLAAYIVRNYNKLNALEDTQVYMILLGKSHKNVGPGKIQMIPKENAFLSKDLTQMHLDMLLVNLQLESTILKESFNINWVAEAGLIENIEQVVKEYKQSRGLLPLKVYVHGPPGVGKSTIAEELCKHYRLHYIKIDDVISEKIAHLEKIVAKEQDTGVEEVGDEAEEQGENVETALELLDGIKENMELNKGRLDDQFIVTIVKDKLKSMPCKNQGYVLDGFPETYSQAMELFSDDEAEEEIKSKVPKCHKIIIPEFVFSLTASDEFLINRITNLPESVVAGTHYTQDRFLQSLKLFRDSNTDDTTVLNYFDELEIHPQFIDVPLYEDPENRFIVQKIIKEIGEPRNYGLTDEEKEILERKAAEERLAKEAQEKAEQEHKEAEENAERMARLEEWNRQLEEVKRQEQELLEAQSLPLRNYLMKNVMPTLTQGINECCRIRPEDPVNFLAEYLFKNSPDI
;
A
#
# COMPACT_ATOMS: atom_id res chain seq x y z
N GLY A 1 -53.79 -8.48 -38.92
CA GLY A 1 -53.08 -7.19 -38.72
C GLY A 1 -51.76 -7.23 -39.46
N PRO A 2 -51.10 -6.09 -39.69
CA PRO A 2 -49.77 -6.07 -40.32
C PRO A 2 -48.74 -6.78 -39.42
N LEU A 3 -47.75 -7.43 -40.03
CA LEU A 3 -46.57 -7.90 -39.30
C LEU A 3 -45.72 -6.68 -38.93
N VAL A 4 -45.35 -6.56 -37.65
CA VAL A 4 -44.24 -5.71 -37.24
C VAL A 4 -42.97 -6.50 -37.51
N ALA A 5 -42.30 -6.20 -38.62
CA ALA A 5 -40.93 -6.67 -38.81
C ALA A 5 -40.06 -5.96 -37.77
N MET A 6 -39.47 -6.73 -36.84
CA MET A 6 -38.36 -6.22 -36.04
C MET A 6 -37.23 -5.89 -37.01
N ALA A 7 -36.73 -4.65 -36.95
CA ALA A 7 -35.58 -4.25 -37.74
C ALA A 7 -34.37 -5.08 -37.31
N ALA A 8 -33.73 -5.78 -38.25
CA ALA A 8 -32.41 -6.33 -38.02
C ALA A 8 -31.46 -5.15 -37.73
N GLY A 9 -30.80 -5.18 -36.58
CA GLY A 9 -29.68 -4.28 -36.31
C GLY A 9 -28.50 -4.58 -37.24
N PRO A 10 -27.42 -3.79 -37.17
CA PRO A 10 -26.15 -4.18 -37.79
C PRO A 10 -25.69 -5.56 -37.25
N PRO A 11 -24.83 -6.29 -37.97
CA PRO A 11 -24.18 -7.47 -37.41
C PRO A 11 -23.45 -7.05 -36.13
N ARG A 12 -23.92 -7.58 -34.99
CA ARG A 12 -23.23 -7.48 -33.70
C ARG A 12 -22.11 -8.51 -33.67
N GLY A 13 -20.96 -8.14 -33.10
CA GLY A 13 -19.88 -9.08 -32.84
C GLY A 13 -20.34 -10.18 -31.89
N ARG A 14 -19.58 -11.28 -31.79
CA ARG A 14 -19.96 -12.40 -30.93
C ARG A 14 -19.90 -11.97 -29.46
N ARG A 15 -21.06 -11.91 -28.80
CA ARG A 15 -21.18 -11.48 -27.40
C ARG A 15 -20.66 -12.54 -26.43
N VAL A 16 -19.72 -12.13 -25.60
CA VAL A 16 -19.11 -12.94 -24.53
C VAL A 16 -19.47 -12.32 -23.19
N PHE A 17 -20.17 -13.08 -22.34
CA PHE A 17 -20.34 -12.72 -20.93
C PHE A 17 -19.14 -13.24 -20.12
N LEU A 18 -18.63 -12.40 -19.22
CA LEU A 18 -17.61 -12.75 -18.23
C LEU A 18 -18.01 -12.14 -16.87
N ASN A 19 -18.00 -12.92 -15.79
CA ASN A 19 -18.24 -12.38 -14.45
C ASN A 19 -17.03 -11.59 -13.92
N HIS A 20 -17.30 -10.59 -13.08
CA HIS A 20 -16.27 -9.77 -12.39
C HIS A 20 -15.18 -9.22 -13.33
N LEU A 21 -15.58 -8.39 -14.29
CA LEU A 21 -14.67 -7.71 -15.23
C LEU A 21 -13.64 -6.77 -14.57
N ASP A 22 -13.79 -6.51 -13.27
CA ASP A 22 -12.90 -5.73 -12.41
C ASP A 22 -12.07 -6.59 -11.44
N SER A 23 -12.12 -7.93 -11.55
CA SER A 23 -11.12 -8.81 -10.92
C SER A 23 -9.84 -8.89 -11.75
N TYR A 24 -8.76 -9.40 -11.16
CA TYR A 24 -7.48 -9.56 -11.86
C TYR A 24 -7.62 -10.54 -13.04
N CYS A 25 -8.23 -11.71 -12.80
CA CYS A 25 -8.46 -12.70 -13.85
C CYS A 25 -9.48 -12.18 -14.89
N GLY A 26 -10.58 -11.57 -14.44
CA GLY A 26 -11.64 -11.06 -15.31
C GLY A 26 -11.18 -9.91 -16.22
N SER A 27 -10.34 -9.02 -15.69
CA SER A 27 -9.75 -7.91 -16.45
C SER A 27 -8.78 -8.42 -17.53
N THR A 28 -7.83 -9.29 -17.15
CA THR A 28 -6.79 -9.75 -18.08
C THR A 28 -7.35 -10.68 -19.17
N ILE A 29 -8.26 -11.59 -18.82
CA ILE A 29 -8.96 -12.45 -19.80
C ILE A 29 -9.86 -11.58 -20.69
N GLY A 30 -10.51 -10.55 -20.14
CA GLY A 30 -11.30 -9.59 -20.90
C GLY A 30 -10.48 -8.80 -21.92
N GLU A 31 -9.36 -8.21 -21.51
CA GLU A 31 -8.49 -7.46 -22.42
C GLU A 31 -7.92 -8.34 -23.54
N TYR A 32 -7.48 -9.56 -23.22
CA TYR A 32 -7.02 -10.53 -24.23
C TYR A 32 -8.12 -10.94 -25.21
N LEU A 33 -9.34 -11.24 -24.72
CA LEU A 33 -10.48 -11.53 -25.58
C LEU A 33 -10.85 -10.35 -26.49
N SER A 34 -10.64 -9.10 -26.03
CA SER A 34 -10.97 -7.90 -26.79
C SER A 34 -9.98 -7.57 -27.91
N SER A 35 -8.77 -8.13 -27.86
CA SER A 35 -7.78 -8.01 -28.95
C SER A 35 -7.83 -9.19 -29.93
N CYS A 36 -8.59 -10.26 -29.62
CA CYS A 36 -8.77 -11.41 -30.50
C CYS A 36 -9.80 -11.15 -31.61
N VAL A 37 -9.42 -11.46 -32.87
CA VAL A 37 -10.35 -11.49 -34.01
C VAL A 37 -11.14 -12.81 -34.00
N VAL A 38 -12.45 -12.72 -34.25
CA VAL A 38 -13.37 -13.87 -34.27
C VAL A 38 -13.00 -14.82 -35.42
N GLY A 39 -12.65 -16.05 -35.07
CA GLY A 39 -12.37 -17.11 -36.04
C GLY A 39 -10.95 -17.10 -36.65
N ALA A 40 -10.06 -16.19 -36.22
CA ALA A 40 -8.65 -16.28 -36.58
C ALA A 40 -8.04 -17.59 -36.04
N SER A 41 -7.36 -18.34 -36.91
CA SER A 41 -6.43 -19.37 -36.44
C SER A 41 -5.14 -18.67 -36.02
N LEU A 42 -4.60 -19.01 -34.84
CA LEU A 42 -3.26 -18.57 -34.43
C LEU A 42 -2.20 -19.43 -35.14
N GLU A 43 -2.26 -19.42 -36.47
CA GLU A 43 -1.18 -19.84 -37.36
C GLU A 43 -0.55 -18.55 -37.88
N LYS A 44 0.50 -18.09 -37.18
CA LYS A 44 1.59 -17.46 -37.93
C LYS A 44 2.22 -18.57 -38.74
N GLU A 45 2.26 -18.42 -40.05
CA GLU A 45 3.21 -19.17 -40.85
C GLU A 45 4.61 -18.70 -40.39
N GLU A 46 5.44 -19.65 -39.97
CA GLU A 46 6.85 -19.40 -39.73
C GLU A 46 7.49 -19.27 -41.11
N GLU A 47 7.61 -18.03 -41.60
CA GLU A 47 8.46 -17.74 -42.75
C GLU A 47 9.90 -18.01 -42.32
N ASP A 48 10.44 -19.16 -42.70
CA ASP A 48 11.82 -19.57 -42.43
C ASP A 48 12.79 -18.48 -42.94
N GLU A 49 13.60 -17.91 -42.04
CA GLU A 49 14.69 -16.99 -42.40
C GLU A 49 15.88 -17.76 -43.00
N GLU A 50 15.70 -18.36 -44.19
CA GLU A 50 16.82 -18.80 -45.04
C GLU A 50 17.25 -17.66 -45.99
N GLU A 51 18.56 -17.38 -46.03
CA GLU A 51 19.16 -16.29 -46.81
C GLU A 51 19.23 -16.62 -48.32
N GLU A 52 18.46 -15.94 -49.18
CA GLU A 52 18.81 -15.75 -50.61
C GLU A 52 18.60 -14.29 -51.07
N GLU A 53 19.46 -13.82 -51.98
CA GLU A 53 19.54 -12.44 -52.47
C GLU A 53 18.68 -12.20 -53.74
N ASP A 54 18.23 -10.94 -53.93
CA ASP A 54 17.77 -10.31 -55.18
C ASP A 54 16.66 -10.98 -56.06
N GLU A 55 15.48 -10.36 -56.14
CA GLU A 55 15.04 -9.61 -57.35
C GLU A 55 13.71 -8.82 -57.13
N GLU A 56 13.54 -7.68 -57.82
CA GLU A 56 12.38 -6.77 -57.68
C GLU A 56 11.20 -7.15 -58.61
N GLU A 57 10.01 -7.49 -58.07
CA GLU A 57 8.74 -7.38 -58.82
C GLU A 57 7.58 -6.83 -57.96
N GLU A 58 7.05 -5.65 -58.32
CA GLU A 58 5.83 -5.09 -57.73
C GLU A 58 4.61 -6.00 -57.99
N LYS A 59 3.97 -6.52 -56.93
CA LYS A 59 2.61 -7.08 -57.02
C LYS A 59 1.70 -6.44 -55.96
N ALA A 60 0.51 -6.05 -56.37
CA ALA A 60 -0.37 -5.19 -55.59
C ALA A 60 -1.05 -5.94 -54.43
N VAL A 61 -1.19 -5.26 -53.29
CA VAL A 61 -1.89 -5.76 -52.10
C VAL A 61 -3.38 -5.93 -52.40
N GLU A 62 -3.86 -7.16 -52.52
CA GLU A 62 -5.29 -7.46 -52.46
C GLU A 62 -5.78 -7.42 -51.00
N VAL A 63 -6.33 -6.28 -50.59
CA VAL A 63 -6.87 -6.06 -49.23
C VAL A 63 -8.09 -6.96 -48.99
N PRO A 64 -8.09 -7.84 -47.97
CA PRO A 64 -9.28 -8.61 -47.58
C PRO A 64 -10.43 -7.69 -47.17
N SER A 65 -11.55 -7.76 -47.89
CA SER A 65 -12.63 -6.76 -47.80
C SER A 65 -13.78 -7.19 -46.88
N SER A 66 -13.47 -7.35 -45.59
CA SER A 66 -14.47 -7.49 -44.53
C SER A 66 -14.00 -6.79 -43.25
N PRO A 67 -14.85 -6.03 -42.54
CA PRO A 67 -14.51 -5.55 -41.20
C PRO A 67 -14.33 -6.76 -40.28
N GLU A 68 -13.18 -6.85 -39.62
CA GLU A 68 -12.85 -7.94 -38.71
C GLU A 68 -13.82 -7.92 -37.51
N GLU A 69 -14.60 -8.99 -37.33
CA GLU A 69 -15.47 -9.11 -36.17
C GLU A 69 -14.60 -9.37 -34.92
N VAL A 70 -14.67 -8.46 -33.96
CA VAL A 70 -14.02 -8.59 -32.63
C VAL A 70 -15.08 -9.02 -31.61
N TYR A 71 -14.67 -9.69 -30.53
CA TYR A 71 -15.60 -10.14 -29.48
C TYR A 71 -16.24 -8.96 -28.72
N GLU A 72 -17.58 -8.98 -28.60
CA GLU A 72 -18.33 -8.00 -27.80
C GLU A 72 -18.36 -8.45 -26.32
N ILE A 73 -17.48 -7.88 -25.49
CA ILE A 73 -17.37 -8.28 -24.08
C ILE A 73 -18.35 -7.52 -23.21
N VAL A 74 -19.13 -8.27 -22.43
CA VAL A 74 -20.07 -7.76 -21.43
C VAL A 74 -19.93 -8.53 -20.12
N GLY A 75 -20.34 -7.97 -18.99
CA GLY A 75 -20.11 -8.66 -17.71
C GLY A 75 -20.53 -7.92 -16.45
N THR A 76 -20.38 -8.59 -15.31
CA THR A 76 -20.65 -8.01 -13.98
C THR A 76 -19.41 -7.33 -13.39
N LEU A 77 -19.62 -6.46 -12.40
CA LEU A 77 -18.55 -5.87 -11.57
C LEU A 77 -18.69 -6.39 -10.13
N SER A 78 -17.58 -6.83 -9.54
CA SER A 78 -17.48 -7.32 -8.16
C SER A 78 -17.78 -6.23 -7.13
N LYS A 79 -17.41 -4.96 -7.42
CA LYS A 79 -17.65 -3.82 -6.54
C LYS A 79 -18.62 -2.82 -7.18
N PRO A 80 -19.79 -2.54 -6.57
CA PRO A 80 -20.74 -1.57 -7.12
C PRO A 80 -20.14 -0.16 -7.04
N GLY A 81 -19.74 0.37 -8.20
CA GLY A 81 -19.03 1.65 -8.32
C GLY A 81 -17.58 1.52 -8.82
N SER A 82 -17.09 0.31 -9.11
CA SER A 82 -15.82 0.09 -9.80
C SER A 82 -15.81 0.79 -11.17
N THR A 83 -14.65 1.29 -11.59
CA THR A 83 -14.51 1.99 -12.88
C THR A 83 -14.63 1.01 -14.04
N LYS A 84 -15.58 1.27 -14.95
CA LYS A 84 -15.80 0.47 -16.16
C LYS A 84 -14.49 0.26 -16.94
N PRO A 85 -14.04 -0.99 -17.18
CA PRO A 85 -12.84 -1.26 -17.97
C PRO A 85 -12.97 -0.78 -19.43
N ARG A 86 -11.86 -0.37 -20.04
CA ARG A 86 -11.85 0.23 -21.39
C ARG A 86 -12.28 -0.74 -22.50
N PHE A 87 -11.98 -2.03 -22.35
CA PHE A 87 -12.36 -3.09 -23.28
C PHE A 87 -13.84 -3.53 -23.14
N ALA A 88 -14.50 -3.23 -22.03
CA ALA A 88 -15.86 -3.72 -21.77
C ALA A 88 -16.90 -2.90 -22.55
N GLN A 89 -17.72 -3.56 -23.37
CA GLN A 89 -18.78 -2.87 -24.12
C GLN A 89 -19.95 -2.50 -23.20
N GLU A 90 -20.40 -3.42 -22.35
CA GLU A 90 -21.46 -3.19 -21.35
C GLU A 90 -21.06 -3.79 -19.99
N THR A 91 -21.31 -3.07 -18.89
CA THR A 91 -21.01 -3.51 -17.53
C THR A 91 -22.26 -3.44 -16.66
N TYR A 92 -22.64 -4.55 -16.06
CA TYR A 92 -23.80 -4.68 -15.20
C TYR A 92 -23.39 -4.58 -13.73
N ALA A 93 -24.16 -3.85 -12.93
CA ALA A 93 -24.09 -3.97 -11.48
C ALA A 93 -24.69 -5.33 -11.04
N VAL A 94 -24.48 -5.71 -9.78
CA VAL A 94 -25.13 -6.88 -9.17
C VAL A 94 -26.65 -6.66 -9.12
N SER A 95 -27.31 -7.09 -10.19
CA SER A 95 -28.72 -6.87 -10.51
C SER A 95 -29.56 -8.08 -10.07
N PRO A 96 -30.90 -7.95 -9.93
CA PRO A 96 -31.74 -9.12 -9.68
C PRO A 96 -31.53 -10.20 -10.76
N ARG A 97 -31.50 -11.47 -10.32
CA ARG A 97 -31.20 -12.65 -11.14
C ARG A 97 -32.02 -12.72 -12.45
N ASP A 98 -33.25 -12.20 -12.46
CA ASP A 98 -34.11 -12.17 -13.65
C ASP A 98 -33.63 -11.19 -14.73
N GLU A 99 -32.99 -10.08 -14.36
CA GLU A 99 -32.38 -9.14 -15.33
C GLU A 99 -31.10 -9.75 -15.92
N LEU A 100 -30.23 -10.29 -15.07
CA LEU A 100 -29.00 -10.98 -15.47
C LEU A 100 -29.28 -12.13 -16.46
N LEU A 101 -30.35 -12.91 -16.25
CA LEU A 101 -30.74 -13.97 -17.18
C LEU A 101 -31.02 -13.46 -18.60
N ASN A 102 -31.62 -12.28 -18.76
CA ASN A 102 -31.86 -11.71 -20.10
C ASN A 102 -30.54 -11.37 -20.81
N HIS A 103 -29.56 -10.80 -20.08
CA HIS A 103 -28.23 -10.51 -20.63
C HIS A 103 -27.47 -11.81 -20.99
N LEU A 104 -27.56 -12.84 -20.15
CA LEU A 104 -27.02 -14.18 -20.46
C LEU A 104 -27.73 -14.85 -21.66
N LEU A 105 -28.99 -14.51 -21.91
CA LEU A 105 -29.73 -14.97 -23.10
C LEU A 105 -29.31 -14.24 -24.39
N GLU A 106 -28.77 -13.02 -24.34
CA GLU A 106 -28.14 -12.35 -25.50
C GLU A 106 -26.76 -12.93 -25.88
N CYS A 107 -25.96 -13.40 -24.91
CA CYS A 107 -24.56 -13.79 -25.14
C CYS A 107 -24.40 -15.19 -25.77
N GLU A 108 -23.42 -15.39 -26.65
CA GLU A 108 -23.13 -16.71 -27.24
C GLU A 108 -22.22 -17.55 -26.34
N VAL A 109 -21.25 -16.89 -25.71
CA VAL A 109 -20.36 -17.47 -24.71
C VAL A 109 -20.70 -16.88 -23.36
N VAL A 110 -20.73 -17.75 -22.34
CA VAL A 110 -20.87 -17.37 -20.93
C VAL A 110 -19.72 -17.99 -20.17
N LEU A 111 -18.79 -17.16 -19.69
CA LEU A 111 -17.65 -17.56 -18.89
C LEU A 111 -17.88 -17.17 -17.43
N TYR A 112 -17.71 -18.13 -16.52
CA TYR A 112 -17.70 -17.91 -15.08
C TYR A 112 -16.37 -18.34 -14.48
N ASN A 113 -15.63 -17.41 -13.90
CA ASN A 113 -14.52 -17.69 -13.00
C ASN A 113 -15.04 -17.91 -11.57
N ILE A 114 -14.59 -18.99 -10.92
CA ILE A 114 -14.85 -19.30 -9.51
C ILE A 114 -13.56 -19.58 -8.72
N THR A 115 -12.39 -19.12 -9.21
CA THR A 115 -11.10 -19.32 -8.51
C THR A 115 -10.75 -18.21 -7.51
N GLU A 116 -11.21 -16.98 -7.76
CA GLU A 116 -10.94 -15.80 -6.92
C GLU A 116 -11.97 -15.61 -5.80
N ASP A 117 -13.24 -15.97 -6.05
CA ASP A 117 -14.37 -15.72 -5.16
C ASP A 117 -15.29 -16.95 -5.10
N ALA A 118 -15.64 -17.36 -3.89
CA ALA A 118 -16.50 -18.51 -3.61
C ALA A 118 -18.01 -18.17 -3.72
N ASP A 119 -18.42 -16.92 -3.53
CA ASP A 119 -19.84 -16.53 -3.65
C ASP A 119 -20.33 -16.65 -5.10
N GLN A 120 -19.41 -16.52 -6.07
CA GLN A 120 -19.66 -16.78 -7.49
C GLN A 120 -20.07 -18.22 -7.81
N ILE A 121 -19.83 -19.19 -6.93
CA ILE A 121 -20.24 -20.60 -7.12
C ILE A 121 -21.77 -20.72 -7.16
N GLU A 122 -22.49 -19.98 -6.30
CA GLU A 122 -23.95 -19.94 -6.34
C GLU A 122 -24.47 -19.28 -7.62
N GLU A 123 -23.85 -18.20 -8.07
CA GLU A 123 -24.26 -17.52 -9.30
C GLU A 123 -24.01 -18.39 -10.54
N ALA A 124 -22.80 -18.94 -10.70
CA ALA A 124 -22.43 -19.79 -11.83
C ALA A 124 -23.33 -21.04 -11.94
N THR A 125 -23.63 -21.69 -10.80
CA THR A 125 -24.51 -22.87 -10.78
C THR A 125 -25.98 -22.50 -11.02
N TRP A 126 -26.47 -21.36 -10.53
CA TRP A 126 -27.77 -20.82 -10.89
C TRP A 126 -27.84 -20.47 -12.39
N ALA A 127 -26.84 -19.76 -12.93
CA ALA A 127 -26.80 -19.27 -14.31
C ALA A 127 -26.82 -20.43 -15.31
N ALA A 128 -25.95 -21.43 -15.12
CA ALA A 128 -25.96 -22.66 -15.93
C ALA A 128 -27.31 -23.40 -15.85
N SER A 129 -27.93 -23.43 -14.66
CA SER A 129 -29.24 -24.08 -14.44
C SER A 129 -30.43 -23.27 -14.98
N ALA A 130 -30.30 -21.95 -15.12
CA ALA A 130 -31.30 -21.08 -15.71
C ALA A 130 -31.24 -21.15 -17.24
N LEU A 131 -30.02 -21.04 -17.81
CA LEU A 131 -29.77 -21.28 -19.23
C LEU A 131 -30.23 -22.68 -19.66
N HIS A 132 -29.98 -23.73 -18.86
CA HIS A 132 -30.43 -25.09 -19.18
C HIS A 132 -31.97 -25.22 -19.33
N LYS A 133 -32.75 -24.49 -18.53
CA LYS A 133 -34.23 -24.46 -18.66
C LYS A 133 -34.68 -23.81 -19.97
N GLU A 134 -33.94 -22.82 -20.44
CA GLU A 134 -34.26 -22.03 -21.64
C GLU A 134 -33.69 -22.61 -22.95
N ILE A 135 -33.10 -23.82 -22.93
CA ILE A 135 -32.50 -24.49 -24.11
C ILE A 135 -33.44 -24.55 -25.32
N GLU A 136 -34.75 -24.66 -25.11
CA GLU A 136 -35.71 -24.67 -26.22
C GLU A 136 -35.76 -23.32 -26.94
N ASN A 137 -35.64 -22.22 -26.20
CA ASN A 137 -35.75 -20.82 -26.66
C ASN A 137 -34.43 -20.24 -27.23
N PHE A 138 -33.32 -20.98 -27.19
CA PHE A 138 -32.04 -20.53 -27.74
C PHE A 138 -32.08 -20.31 -29.26
N ALA A 139 -31.80 -19.09 -29.70
CA ALA A 139 -31.72 -18.69 -31.11
C ALA A 139 -30.40 -19.09 -31.81
N ARG A 140 -29.32 -19.26 -31.03
CA ARG A 140 -28.00 -19.76 -31.45
C ARG A 140 -27.50 -20.77 -30.39
N PRO A 141 -26.64 -21.75 -30.73
CA PRO A 141 -26.04 -22.62 -29.73
C PRO A 141 -25.21 -21.79 -28.73
N LYS A 142 -25.33 -22.11 -27.44
CA LYS A 142 -24.59 -21.41 -26.37
C LYS A 142 -23.46 -22.27 -25.82
N LEU A 143 -22.36 -21.60 -25.48
CA LEU A 143 -21.20 -22.18 -24.82
C LEU A 143 -21.12 -21.65 -23.38
N PHE A 144 -21.06 -22.55 -22.40
CA PHE A 144 -20.82 -22.20 -21.00
C PHE A 144 -19.44 -22.74 -20.59
N ILE A 145 -18.56 -21.86 -20.10
CA ILE A 145 -17.21 -22.19 -19.64
C ILE A 145 -17.12 -21.87 -18.15
N LEU A 146 -16.80 -22.86 -17.33
CA LEU A 146 -16.44 -22.65 -15.92
C LEU A 146 -14.92 -22.73 -15.77
N ILE A 147 -14.29 -21.68 -15.25
CA ILE A 147 -12.91 -21.75 -14.74
C ILE A 147 -12.99 -22.11 -13.26
N SER A 148 -12.58 -23.34 -12.94
CA SER A 148 -12.50 -23.92 -11.60
C SER A 148 -11.04 -24.07 -11.17
N THR A 149 -10.81 -24.35 -9.90
CA THR A 149 -9.47 -24.47 -9.29
C THR A 149 -9.01 -25.92 -9.19
N ILE A 150 -7.70 -26.13 -9.35
CA ILE A 150 -7.04 -27.42 -9.15
C ILE A 150 -7.20 -28.00 -7.73
N MET A 151 -7.68 -27.20 -6.77
CA MET A 151 -8.08 -27.67 -5.43
C MET A 151 -9.18 -28.73 -5.45
N THR A 152 -9.89 -28.92 -6.58
CA THR A 152 -10.81 -30.06 -6.77
C THR A 152 -10.10 -31.41 -6.96
N TRP A 153 -8.76 -31.41 -7.05
CA TRP A 153 -7.89 -32.59 -7.15
C TRP A 153 -6.95 -32.79 -5.95
N ALA A 154 -6.83 -31.84 -5.01
CA ALA A 154 -5.76 -31.80 -3.99
C ALA A 154 -5.65 -33.02 -3.04
N ASN A 155 -6.68 -33.86 -2.92
CA ASN A 155 -6.66 -35.11 -2.12
C ASN A 155 -6.68 -36.38 -2.99
N THR A 156 -6.44 -36.24 -4.30
CA THR A 156 -6.33 -37.37 -5.24
C THR A 156 -5.03 -38.11 -4.95
N LYS A 157 -5.07 -39.44 -4.93
CA LYS A 157 -3.87 -40.27 -4.81
C LYS A 157 -3.47 -40.76 -6.20
N PRO A 158 -2.16 -40.86 -6.51
CA PRO A 158 -1.71 -41.44 -7.76
C PRO A 158 -2.22 -42.87 -7.96
N SER A 159 -2.30 -43.27 -9.23
CA SER A 159 -2.67 -44.64 -9.61
C SER A 159 -1.72 -45.71 -9.09
N ASP A 160 -0.45 -45.37 -8.89
CA ASP A 160 0.57 -46.25 -8.34
C ASP A 160 0.71 -46.04 -6.80
N PRO A 161 0.43 -47.05 -5.96
CA PRO A 161 0.62 -46.97 -4.52
C PRO A 161 2.08 -47.21 -4.07
N GLU A 162 2.97 -47.69 -4.95
CA GLU A 162 4.40 -47.89 -4.68
C GLU A 162 5.23 -46.65 -5.05
N ASN A 163 4.75 -45.82 -5.98
CA ASN A 163 5.31 -44.49 -6.27
C ASN A 163 4.36 -43.33 -5.87
N PRO A 164 4.47 -42.79 -4.64
CA PRO A 164 3.64 -41.67 -4.19
C PRO A 164 3.97 -40.33 -4.85
N GLU A 165 5.06 -40.23 -5.63
CA GLU A 165 5.47 -39.06 -6.42
C GLU A 165 5.13 -39.22 -7.91
N ALA A 166 4.34 -40.23 -8.29
CA ALA A 166 3.86 -40.36 -9.67
C ALA A 166 2.89 -39.22 -10.02
N ALA A 167 3.13 -38.56 -11.16
CA ALA A 167 2.26 -37.51 -11.68
C ALA A 167 0.85 -38.05 -11.98
N LEU A 168 -0.18 -37.25 -11.70
CA LEU A 168 -1.54 -37.55 -12.13
C LEU A 168 -1.72 -37.19 -13.61
N THR A 169 -2.43 -38.06 -14.32
CA THR A 169 -2.79 -37.88 -15.73
C THR A 169 -4.29 -37.79 -15.91
N ASP A 170 -4.75 -37.44 -17.11
CA ASP A 170 -6.17 -37.26 -17.43
C ASP A 170 -7.03 -38.53 -17.16
N GLU A 171 -6.43 -39.73 -17.19
CA GLU A 171 -7.12 -40.98 -16.81
C GLU A 171 -7.60 -41.00 -15.34
N ASP A 172 -6.91 -40.27 -14.45
CA ASP A 172 -7.20 -40.22 -13.02
C ASP A 172 -8.38 -39.30 -12.65
N TYR A 173 -8.97 -38.59 -13.63
CA TYR A 173 -10.18 -37.77 -13.46
C TYR A 173 -11.32 -38.50 -12.74
N ARG A 174 -11.45 -39.82 -12.94
CA ARG A 174 -12.51 -40.63 -12.30
C ARG A 174 -12.24 -40.96 -10.82
N LYS A 175 -10.99 -40.80 -10.36
CA LYS A 175 -10.54 -41.05 -8.98
C LYS A 175 -10.44 -39.76 -8.14
N ARG A 176 -10.57 -38.58 -8.77
CA ARG A 176 -10.26 -37.27 -8.19
C ARG A 176 -11.01 -36.92 -6.90
N LYS A 177 -10.32 -36.24 -5.99
CA LYS A 177 -10.84 -35.81 -4.68
C LYS A 177 -10.37 -34.40 -4.34
N SER A 178 -11.30 -33.55 -3.94
CA SER A 178 -11.06 -32.16 -3.57
C SER A 178 -10.47 -32.00 -2.17
N HIS A 179 -9.90 -30.82 -1.90
CA HIS A 179 -9.74 -30.34 -0.53
C HIS A 179 -11.12 -30.16 0.15
N PRO A 180 -11.27 -30.37 1.48
CA PRO A 180 -12.58 -30.25 2.14
C PRO A 180 -13.22 -28.86 1.99
N ASN A 181 -12.40 -27.80 2.01
CA ASN A 181 -12.85 -26.42 1.82
C ASN A 181 -13.26 -26.09 0.38
N PHE A 182 -12.99 -26.99 -0.58
CA PHE A 182 -13.28 -26.83 -2.01
C PHE A 182 -14.30 -27.89 -2.51
N MET A 183 -15.12 -28.41 -1.60
CA MET A 183 -16.21 -29.35 -1.92
C MET A 183 -17.26 -28.74 -2.85
N ASP A 184 -17.55 -27.43 -2.73
CA ASP A 184 -18.61 -26.81 -3.54
C ASP A 184 -18.17 -26.47 -4.96
N HIS A 185 -16.88 -26.18 -5.18
CA HIS A 185 -16.27 -26.12 -6.51
C HIS A 185 -16.48 -27.44 -7.26
N ILE A 186 -16.08 -28.59 -6.67
CA ILE A 186 -16.24 -29.90 -7.32
C ILE A 186 -17.73 -30.32 -7.44
N ASN A 187 -18.64 -29.75 -6.64
CA ASN A 187 -20.08 -29.94 -6.81
C ASN A 187 -20.63 -29.14 -8.00
N ALA A 188 -20.20 -27.88 -8.16
CA ALA A 188 -20.55 -27.02 -9.29
C ALA A 188 -20.07 -27.59 -10.62
N GLU A 189 -18.82 -28.05 -10.70
CA GLU A 189 -18.28 -28.73 -11.88
C GLU A 189 -19.14 -29.95 -12.29
N LYS A 190 -19.46 -30.83 -11.32
CA LYS A 190 -20.30 -32.03 -11.56
C LYS A 190 -21.70 -31.66 -12.04
N LEU A 191 -22.27 -30.56 -11.55
CA LEU A 191 -23.57 -30.05 -12.01
C LEU A 191 -23.46 -29.57 -13.47
N ILE A 192 -22.49 -28.71 -13.78
CA ILE A 192 -22.32 -28.12 -15.10
C ILE A 192 -22.04 -29.20 -16.17
N VAL A 193 -21.13 -30.13 -15.90
CA VAL A 193 -20.85 -31.30 -16.77
C VAL A 193 -22.09 -32.19 -16.97
N LYS A 194 -22.98 -32.28 -15.98
CA LYS A 194 -24.26 -33.00 -16.11
C LYS A 194 -25.26 -32.26 -17.00
N LEU A 195 -25.30 -30.92 -16.95
CA LEU A 195 -26.21 -30.11 -17.76
C LEU A 195 -25.87 -30.21 -19.26
N GLY A 196 -24.61 -30.00 -19.67
CA GLY A 196 -24.22 -30.10 -21.09
C GLY A 196 -24.33 -31.49 -21.70
N LYS A 197 -24.29 -32.56 -20.87
CA LYS A 197 -24.60 -33.93 -21.30
C LYS A 197 -26.06 -34.13 -21.73
N THR A 198 -26.94 -33.14 -21.53
CA THR A 198 -28.35 -33.20 -21.95
C THR A 198 -28.53 -32.94 -23.45
N ASN A 199 -27.87 -31.92 -24.01
CA ASN A 199 -28.04 -31.52 -25.42
C ASN A 199 -26.83 -30.74 -25.96
N LYS A 200 -25.73 -31.45 -26.24
CA LYS A 200 -24.46 -30.91 -26.77
C LYS A 200 -24.60 -30.06 -28.04
N ASN A 201 -25.69 -30.18 -28.80
CA ASN A 201 -25.89 -29.44 -30.06
C ASN A 201 -26.54 -28.05 -29.85
N LYS A 202 -27.03 -27.76 -28.64
CA LYS A 202 -27.62 -26.45 -28.26
C LYS A 202 -26.93 -25.80 -27.07
N PHE A 203 -26.47 -26.60 -26.10
CA PHE A 203 -25.83 -26.11 -24.89
C PHE A 203 -24.59 -26.96 -24.58
N SER A 204 -23.43 -26.41 -24.90
CA SER A 204 -22.14 -27.02 -24.63
C SER A 204 -21.58 -26.47 -23.33
N THR A 205 -21.13 -27.35 -22.43
CA THR A 205 -20.53 -26.97 -21.15
C THR A 205 -19.10 -27.48 -21.06
N TYR A 206 -18.15 -26.59 -20.79
CA TYR A 206 -16.75 -26.92 -20.54
C TYR A 206 -16.37 -26.52 -19.12
N VAL A 207 -15.47 -27.28 -18.51
CA VAL A 207 -14.94 -27.04 -17.16
C VAL A 207 -13.41 -27.08 -17.27
N VAL A 208 -12.80 -25.92 -17.04
CA VAL A 208 -11.36 -25.70 -17.06
C VAL A 208 -10.89 -25.74 -15.61
N ALA A 209 -10.18 -26.78 -15.19
CA ALA A 209 -9.54 -26.80 -13.88
C ALA A 209 -8.16 -26.14 -13.99
N SER A 210 -8.06 -24.84 -13.68
CA SER A 210 -6.79 -24.11 -13.77
C SER A 210 -5.87 -24.43 -12.60
N GLY A 211 -4.56 -24.41 -12.85
CA GLY A 211 -3.57 -24.22 -11.79
C GLY A 211 -3.71 -22.84 -11.14
N HIS A 212 -2.83 -22.54 -10.18
CA HIS A 212 -2.78 -21.23 -9.55
C HIS A 212 -2.31 -20.18 -10.56
N GLN A 213 -3.11 -19.14 -10.75
CA GLN A 213 -2.97 -18.19 -11.86
C GLN A 213 -2.00 -17.05 -11.49
N TYR A 214 -1.01 -16.78 -12.35
CA TYR A 214 0.02 -15.75 -12.15
C TYR A 214 0.23 -14.86 -13.38
N GLY A 215 0.96 -13.75 -13.22
CA GLY A 215 1.10 -12.67 -14.20
C GLY A 215 0.30 -11.41 -13.85
N ALA A 216 0.55 -10.31 -14.58
CA ALA A 216 -0.10 -9.00 -14.40
C ALA A 216 -0.24 -8.54 -12.93
N GLU A 217 -1.45 -8.46 -12.34
CA GLU A 217 -1.64 -7.96 -10.96
C GLU A 217 -1.43 -9.02 -9.86
N GLU A 218 -1.53 -10.31 -10.21
CA GLU A 218 -1.40 -11.50 -9.37
C GLU A 218 -2.37 -11.69 -8.19
N GLY A 219 -2.76 -12.96 -8.01
CA GLY A 219 -3.64 -13.46 -6.95
C GLY A 219 -2.88 -14.09 -5.77
N VAL A 220 -2.76 -15.42 -5.74
CA VAL A 220 -2.26 -16.16 -4.55
C VAL A 220 -0.83 -15.78 -4.15
N PHE A 221 0.04 -15.53 -5.13
CA PHE A 221 1.44 -15.16 -4.88
C PHE A 221 1.63 -13.69 -4.49
N HIS A 222 0.59 -12.84 -4.57
CA HIS A 222 0.63 -11.42 -4.21
C HIS A 222 1.27 -11.17 -2.84
N TYR A 223 0.95 -12.00 -1.85
CA TYR A 223 1.54 -11.91 -0.51
C TYR A 223 3.07 -12.01 -0.54
N LEU A 224 3.63 -12.99 -1.27
CA LEU A 224 5.07 -13.19 -1.36
C LEU A 224 5.75 -12.04 -2.12
N PHE A 225 5.17 -11.57 -3.23
CA PHE A 225 5.68 -10.41 -3.96
C PHE A 225 5.61 -9.11 -3.15
N LYS A 226 4.52 -8.87 -2.39
CA LYS A 226 4.38 -7.75 -1.45
C LYS A 226 5.46 -7.80 -0.36
N MET A 227 5.68 -8.96 0.29
CA MET A 227 6.71 -9.13 1.31
C MET A 227 8.12 -8.90 0.76
N CYS A 228 8.46 -9.49 -0.39
CA CYS A 228 9.77 -9.32 -1.02
C CYS A 228 10.02 -7.87 -1.47
N TRP A 229 8.98 -7.19 -1.96
CA TRP A 229 9.08 -5.77 -2.32
C TRP A 229 9.32 -4.86 -1.11
N LEU A 230 8.52 -5.03 -0.05
CA LEU A 230 8.61 -4.21 1.17
C LEU A 230 9.91 -4.44 1.94
N SER A 231 10.53 -5.62 1.79
CA SER A 231 11.82 -5.98 2.44
C SER A 231 11.77 -5.92 3.99
N GLU A 232 10.58 -5.97 4.58
CA GLU A 232 10.32 -5.88 6.02
C GLU A 232 10.86 -7.10 6.80
N THR A 233 10.94 -8.28 6.16
CA THR A 233 11.56 -9.48 6.72
C THR A 233 12.86 -9.84 5.99
N PRO A 234 13.94 -10.20 6.71
CA PRO A 234 15.20 -10.66 6.10
C PRO A 234 15.11 -12.10 5.54
N GLU A 235 13.98 -12.77 5.76
CA GLU A 235 13.68 -14.16 5.42
C GLU A 235 12.27 -14.23 4.82
N ILE A 236 12.07 -15.06 3.80
CA ILE A 236 10.77 -15.29 3.16
C ILE A 236 10.07 -16.46 3.87
N PRO A 237 8.81 -16.32 4.32
CA PRO A 237 8.07 -17.42 4.93
C PRO A 237 7.69 -18.48 3.87
N VAL A 238 8.11 -19.72 4.09
CA VAL A 238 7.70 -20.90 3.31
C VAL A 238 6.89 -21.81 4.23
N PHE A 239 5.66 -22.15 3.81
CA PHE A 239 4.72 -22.89 4.65
C PHE A 239 4.90 -24.41 4.50
N GLY A 240 5.17 -25.10 5.60
CA GLY A 240 5.47 -26.52 5.60
C GLY A 240 6.92 -26.82 5.17
N ASP A 241 7.10 -27.88 4.40
CA ASP A 241 8.39 -28.54 4.21
C ASP A 241 9.19 -28.03 2.98
N GLY A 242 8.69 -27.00 2.28
CA GLY A 242 9.30 -26.34 1.11
C GLY A 242 9.43 -27.18 -0.17
N LYS A 243 9.20 -28.50 -0.10
CA LYS A 243 9.39 -29.47 -1.19
C LYS A 243 8.10 -29.80 -1.94
N ASN A 244 7.11 -28.91 -1.94
CA ASN A 244 5.82 -29.15 -2.55
C ASN A 244 5.73 -28.69 -4.02
N PHE A 245 5.07 -29.52 -4.83
CA PHE A 245 4.74 -29.23 -6.22
C PHE A 245 3.42 -28.47 -6.29
N ILE A 246 3.43 -27.27 -6.89
CA ILE A 246 2.24 -26.45 -7.11
C ILE A 246 1.99 -26.34 -8.62
N PRO A 247 0.84 -26.81 -9.13
CA PRO A 247 0.40 -26.52 -10.49
C PRO A 247 0.07 -25.04 -10.63
N THR A 248 0.58 -24.42 -11.70
CA THR A 248 0.43 -22.99 -11.97
C THR A 248 0.19 -22.75 -13.47
N ILE A 249 -0.36 -21.59 -13.82
CA ILE A 249 -0.54 -21.19 -15.22
C ILE A 249 -0.48 -19.66 -15.35
N HIS A 250 0.16 -19.14 -16.39
CA HIS A 250 0.14 -17.70 -16.66
C HIS A 250 -1.25 -17.29 -17.16
N ILE A 251 -1.72 -16.11 -16.78
CA ILE A 251 -3.08 -15.66 -17.09
C ILE A 251 -3.33 -15.44 -18.59
N LEU A 252 -2.31 -15.06 -19.37
CA LEU A 252 -2.41 -14.94 -20.83
C LEU A 252 -2.46 -16.33 -21.50
N ASP A 253 -1.70 -17.30 -20.98
CA ASP A 253 -1.72 -18.68 -21.46
C ASP A 253 -3.08 -19.36 -21.21
N LEU A 254 -3.69 -19.08 -20.06
CA LEU A 254 -5.06 -19.49 -19.76
C LEU A 254 -6.08 -18.84 -20.73
N ALA A 255 -5.94 -17.55 -21.02
CA ALA A 255 -6.79 -16.85 -21.98
C ALA A 255 -6.63 -17.39 -23.42
N ALA A 256 -5.39 -17.64 -23.86
CA ALA A 256 -5.08 -18.26 -25.15
C ALA A 256 -5.69 -19.66 -25.29
N TYR A 257 -5.59 -20.49 -24.24
CA TYR A 257 -6.22 -21.81 -24.19
C TYR A 257 -7.76 -21.72 -24.32
N ILE A 258 -8.40 -20.77 -23.64
CA ILE A 258 -9.85 -20.54 -23.73
C ILE A 258 -10.25 -20.15 -25.17
N VAL A 259 -9.52 -19.25 -25.81
CA VAL A 259 -9.78 -18.82 -27.20
C VAL A 259 -9.54 -19.95 -28.22
N ARG A 260 -8.47 -20.74 -28.07
CA ARG A 260 -8.17 -21.84 -29.02
C ARG A 260 -9.21 -22.97 -28.94
N ASN A 261 -9.74 -23.26 -27.75
CA ASN A 261 -10.82 -24.22 -27.56
C ASN A 261 -12.18 -23.72 -28.08
N TYR A 262 -12.44 -22.40 -28.02
CA TYR A 262 -13.62 -21.81 -28.66
C TYR A 262 -13.64 -22.04 -30.18
N ASN A 263 -12.49 -21.92 -30.85
CA ASN A 263 -12.38 -22.11 -32.29
C ASN A 263 -12.39 -23.60 -32.72
N LYS A 264 -11.81 -24.53 -31.93
CA LYS A 264 -11.81 -25.99 -32.22
C LYS A 264 -13.13 -26.69 -31.86
N LEU A 265 -14.26 -26.21 -32.38
CA LEU A 265 -15.60 -26.72 -32.04
C LEU A 265 -15.98 -28.05 -32.73
N ASN A 266 -15.13 -29.08 -32.60
CA ASN A 266 -15.40 -30.50 -32.91
C ASN A 266 -14.31 -31.47 -32.36
N ALA A 267 -13.75 -31.21 -31.17
CA ALA A 267 -12.83 -32.11 -30.46
C ALA A 267 -13.34 -32.49 -29.05
N LEU A 268 -12.76 -33.51 -28.43
CA LEU A 268 -13.26 -34.16 -27.22
C LEU A 268 -12.35 -33.91 -26.00
N GLU A 269 -12.98 -33.56 -24.88
CA GLU A 269 -12.59 -33.77 -23.46
C GLU A 269 -11.22 -33.28 -22.91
N ASP A 270 -11.33 -32.65 -21.72
CA ASP A 270 -10.35 -32.48 -20.63
C ASP A 270 -9.19 -31.45 -20.74
N THR A 271 -8.66 -31.07 -19.57
CA THR A 271 -7.94 -29.80 -19.32
C THR A 271 -6.97 -29.86 -18.13
N GLN A 272 -5.66 -29.77 -18.38
CA GLN A 272 -4.55 -29.43 -17.45
C GLN A 272 -3.47 -28.73 -18.32
N VAL A 273 -2.69 -27.67 -17.98
CA VAL A 273 -2.11 -27.06 -16.75
C VAL A 273 -0.63 -27.42 -16.53
N TYR A 274 0.18 -26.40 -16.21
CA TYR A 274 1.65 -26.46 -16.08
C TYR A 274 2.12 -26.66 -14.62
N MET A 275 3.36 -27.10 -14.44
CA MET A 275 3.87 -27.74 -13.22
C MET A 275 5.10 -27.00 -12.65
N ILE A 276 5.10 -26.61 -11.37
CA ILE A 276 6.21 -25.85 -10.76
C ILE A 276 6.59 -26.35 -9.36
N LEU A 277 7.90 -26.38 -9.10
CA LEU A 277 8.52 -26.54 -7.80
C LEU A 277 8.77 -25.16 -7.17
N LEU A 278 8.14 -24.84 -6.03
CA LEU A 278 8.35 -23.55 -5.34
C LEU A 278 9.82 -23.29 -5.00
N GLY A 279 10.59 -24.34 -4.67
CA GLY A 279 11.96 -24.25 -4.15
C GLY A 279 13.00 -23.58 -5.06
N LYS A 280 12.68 -23.25 -6.33
CA LYS A 280 13.58 -22.48 -7.22
C LYS A 280 13.24 -20.99 -7.34
N SER A 281 11.98 -20.57 -7.19
CA SER A 281 11.56 -19.20 -7.52
C SER A 281 12.12 -18.11 -6.59
N HIS A 282 12.62 -18.48 -5.41
CA HIS A 282 13.06 -17.52 -4.39
C HIS A 282 14.35 -16.76 -4.74
N LYS A 283 15.21 -17.29 -5.63
CA LYS A 283 16.53 -16.69 -5.95
C LYS A 283 16.44 -15.27 -6.55
N ASN A 284 15.40 -14.98 -7.34
CA ASN A 284 15.36 -13.78 -8.18
C ASN A 284 14.47 -12.64 -7.62
N VAL A 285 13.67 -12.89 -6.58
CA VAL A 285 12.59 -11.97 -6.14
C VAL A 285 12.85 -11.30 -4.80
N GLY A 286 13.52 -11.97 -3.86
CA GLY A 286 13.64 -11.54 -2.46
C GLY A 286 15.03 -11.79 -1.84
N PRO A 287 15.17 -11.71 -0.50
CA PRO A 287 16.46 -11.70 0.20
C PRO A 287 17.22 -13.05 0.25
N GLY A 288 16.88 -14.01 -0.62
CA GLY A 288 17.51 -15.34 -0.76
C GLY A 288 17.29 -16.32 0.41
N LYS A 289 17.01 -15.83 1.62
CA LYS A 289 16.84 -16.63 2.84
C LYS A 289 15.38 -17.03 3.04
N ILE A 290 15.17 -18.25 3.53
CA ILE A 290 13.85 -18.86 3.72
C ILE A 290 13.65 -19.21 5.20
N GLN A 291 12.49 -18.87 5.74
CA GLN A 291 12.04 -19.32 7.05
C GLN A 291 10.94 -20.38 6.88
N MET A 292 11.22 -21.62 7.31
CA MET A 292 10.24 -22.70 7.29
C MET A 292 9.22 -22.53 8.42
N ILE A 293 7.96 -22.24 8.07
CA ILE A 293 6.86 -22.04 9.02
C ILE A 293 6.02 -23.33 9.10
N PRO A 294 5.91 -23.98 10.28
CA PRO A 294 5.04 -25.14 10.47
C PRO A 294 3.60 -24.82 10.09
N LYS A 295 2.89 -25.81 9.52
CA LYS A 295 1.50 -25.65 9.02
C LYS A 295 0.53 -25.14 10.11
N GLU A 296 0.79 -25.48 11.37
CA GLU A 296 0.05 -25.01 12.55
C GLU A 296 0.20 -23.49 12.81
N ASN A 297 1.37 -22.92 12.50
CA ASN A 297 1.67 -21.50 12.69
C ASN A 297 1.28 -20.63 11.47
N ALA A 298 1.08 -21.24 10.29
CA ALA A 298 0.69 -20.53 9.08
C ALA A 298 -0.62 -19.72 9.25
N PHE A 299 -1.56 -20.26 10.03
CA PHE A 299 -2.84 -19.63 10.38
C PHE A 299 -2.74 -18.36 11.26
N LEU A 300 -1.54 -18.00 11.73
CA LEU A 300 -1.31 -16.76 12.48
C LEU A 300 -1.07 -15.54 11.56
N SER A 301 -0.87 -15.76 10.25
CA SER A 301 -0.74 -14.68 9.28
C SER A 301 -2.10 -14.03 8.98
N LYS A 302 -2.20 -12.70 9.13
CA LYS A 302 -3.44 -11.93 8.87
C LYS A 302 -3.69 -11.66 7.39
N ASP A 303 -2.62 -11.45 6.61
CA ASP A 303 -2.69 -11.12 5.18
C ASP A 303 -3.12 -12.30 4.27
N LEU A 304 -3.17 -13.53 4.79
CA LEU A 304 -3.52 -14.72 4.03
C LEU A 304 -4.86 -15.30 4.48
N THR A 305 -5.77 -15.49 3.53
CA THR A 305 -7.01 -16.22 3.79
C THR A 305 -6.71 -17.71 3.97
N GLN A 306 -7.58 -18.45 4.68
CA GLN A 306 -7.47 -19.92 4.74
C GLN A 306 -7.46 -20.55 3.34
N MET A 307 -8.19 -19.97 2.38
CA MET A 307 -8.20 -20.40 0.99
C MET A 307 -6.81 -20.27 0.34
N HIS A 308 -6.08 -19.18 0.60
CA HIS A 308 -4.73 -18.98 0.10
C HIS A 308 -3.73 -19.93 0.77
N LEU A 309 -3.85 -20.17 2.08
CA LEU A 309 -3.01 -21.12 2.81
C LEU A 309 -3.21 -22.56 2.31
N ASP A 310 -4.46 -23.00 2.13
CA ASP A 310 -4.78 -24.31 1.55
C ASP A 310 -4.15 -24.48 0.15
N MET A 311 -4.19 -23.43 -0.68
CA MET A 311 -3.62 -23.41 -2.03
C MET A 311 -2.08 -23.45 -2.03
N LEU A 312 -1.43 -22.70 -1.13
CA LEU A 312 0.04 -22.71 -0.98
C LEU A 312 0.58 -24.02 -0.36
N LEU A 313 -0.26 -24.78 0.34
CA LEU A 313 0.07 -26.08 0.94
C LEU A 313 -0.23 -27.29 0.04
N VAL A 314 -0.69 -27.06 -1.19
CA VAL A 314 -0.87 -28.12 -2.21
C VAL A 314 0.46 -28.81 -2.49
N ASN A 315 0.42 -30.14 -2.58
CA ASN A 315 1.47 -30.95 -3.18
C ASN A 315 0.85 -31.84 -4.25
N LEU A 316 0.91 -31.44 -5.51
CA LEU A 316 0.21 -32.10 -6.61
C LEU A 316 1.05 -32.00 -7.89
N GLN A 317 1.54 -33.14 -8.38
CA GLN A 317 2.26 -33.23 -9.65
C GLN A 317 1.29 -33.69 -10.74
N LEU A 318 1.21 -32.93 -11.83
CA LEU A 318 0.26 -33.13 -12.93
C LEU A 318 0.99 -33.15 -14.27
N GLU A 319 0.65 -34.10 -15.13
CA GLU A 319 1.11 -34.10 -16.53
C GLU A 319 -0.05 -34.46 -17.46
N SER A 320 -0.31 -33.61 -18.46
CA SER A 320 -1.19 -33.95 -19.58
C SER A 320 -0.37 -34.23 -20.83
N THR A 321 -0.66 -35.38 -21.43
CA THR A 321 -0.17 -35.74 -22.77
C THR A 321 -0.95 -35.02 -23.87
N ILE A 322 -2.21 -34.65 -23.60
CA ILE A 322 -3.14 -34.10 -24.59
C ILE A 322 -2.67 -32.73 -25.10
N LEU A 323 -2.15 -31.85 -24.22
CA LEU A 323 -1.61 -30.54 -24.64
C LEU A 323 -0.47 -30.70 -25.65
N LYS A 324 0.55 -31.50 -25.30
CA LYS A 324 1.80 -31.67 -26.06
C LYS A 324 1.57 -32.21 -27.47
N GLU A 325 0.50 -32.98 -27.69
CA GLU A 325 0.18 -33.60 -28.99
C GLU A 325 -0.92 -32.87 -29.78
N SER A 326 -1.75 -32.02 -29.15
CA SER A 326 -2.98 -31.52 -29.76
C SER A 326 -3.07 -29.99 -29.95
N PHE A 327 -2.15 -29.21 -29.38
CA PHE A 327 -2.28 -27.75 -29.30
C PHE A 327 -0.98 -26.98 -29.58
N ASN A 328 -0.79 -26.56 -30.85
CA ASN A 328 0.04 -25.39 -31.16
C ASN A 328 -0.63 -24.16 -30.51
N ILE A 329 -0.02 -23.71 -29.41
CA ILE A 329 -0.30 -22.49 -28.66
C ILE A 329 1.06 -21.84 -28.43
N ASN A 330 1.17 -20.54 -28.69
CA ASN A 330 2.38 -19.77 -28.42
C ASN A 330 2.35 -19.40 -26.93
N TRP A 331 2.90 -20.29 -26.09
CA TRP A 331 2.96 -20.12 -24.64
C TRP A 331 3.88 -18.95 -24.27
N VAL A 332 3.39 -18.05 -23.42
CA VAL A 332 4.16 -16.95 -22.82
C VAL A 332 5.12 -17.48 -21.76
N ALA A 333 4.73 -18.54 -21.02
CA ALA A 333 5.53 -19.10 -19.94
C ALA A 333 5.63 -20.64 -19.98
N GLU A 334 6.04 -21.22 -21.11
CA GLU A 334 6.15 -22.69 -21.28
C GLU A 334 7.06 -23.35 -20.23
N ALA A 335 8.21 -22.73 -19.95
CA ALA A 335 9.15 -23.14 -18.90
C ALA A 335 8.71 -22.74 -17.47
N GLY A 336 7.56 -22.08 -17.34
CA GLY A 336 6.94 -21.70 -16.07
C GLY A 336 7.52 -20.45 -15.39
N LEU A 337 6.90 -20.09 -14.27
CA LEU A 337 7.18 -18.94 -13.41
C LEU A 337 8.65 -18.82 -12.98
N ILE A 338 9.40 -19.92 -12.82
CA ILE A 338 10.79 -19.87 -12.34
C ILE A 338 11.67 -19.19 -13.39
N GLU A 339 11.63 -19.66 -14.63
CA GLU A 339 12.51 -19.20 -15.69
C GLU A 339 12.01 -17.87 -16.29
N ASN A 340 10.69 -17.64 -16.24
CA ASN A 340 10.06 -16.39 -16.67
C ASN A 340 9.88 -15.36 -15.55
N ILE A 341 10.52 -15.56 -14.38
CA ILE A 341 10.27 -14.76 -13.17
C ILE A 341 10.58 -13.27 -13.36
N GLU A 342 11.58 -12.92 -14.17
CA GLU A 342 11.93 -11.52 -14.44
C GLU A 342 10.86 -10.80 -15.26
N GLN A 343 10.24 -11.50 -16.21
CA GLN A 343 9.10 -10.97 -16.95
C GLN A 343 7.89 -10.82 -16.03
N VAL A 344 7.57 -11.82 -15.22
CA VAL A 344 6.44 -11.76 -14.27
C VAL A 344 6.63 -10.61 -13.27
N VAL A 345 7.82 -10.45 -12.70
CA VAL A 345 8.18 -9.31 -11.85
C VAL A 345 8.05 -7.97 -12.58
N LYS A 346 8.37 -7.90 -13.87
CA LYS A 346 8.19 -6.68 -14.69
C LYS A 346 6.72 -6.37 -14.97
N GLU A 347 5.91 -7.38 -15.31
CA GLU A 347 4.45 -7.27 -15.45
C GLU A 347 3.82 -6.78 -14.14
N TYR A 348 4.23 -7.37 -13.01
CA TYR A 348 3.77 -7.03 -11.66
C TYR A 348 4.13 -5.59 -11.23
N LYS A 349 5.33 -5.12 -11.60
CA LYS A 349 5.73 -3.73 -11.41
C LYS A 349 4.90 -2.76 -12.27
N GLN A 350 4.61 -3.13 -13.51
CA GLN A 350 3.84 -2.28 -14.44
C GLN A 350 2.35 -2.20 -14.07
N SER A 351 1.72 -3.34 -13.78
CA SER A 351 0.28 -3.44 -13.47
C SER A 351 -0.11 -2.64 -12.22
N ARG A 352 0.68 -2.76 -11.15
CA ARG A 352 0.44 -2.07 -9.86
C ARG A 352 1.13 -0.70 -9.75
N GLY A 353 1.77 -0.20 -10.82
CA GLY A 353 2.48 1.09 -10.83
C GLY A 353 3.70 1.17 -9.90
N LEU A 354 4.24 0.01 -9.50
CA LEU A 354 5.36 -0.12 -8.56
C LEU A 354 6.69 0.14 -9.28
N LEU A 355 7.10 1.40 -9.32
CA LEU A 355 8.30 1.86 -10.02
C LEU A 355 9.31 2.46 -9.03
N PRO A 356 10.59 2.01 -9.03
CA PRO A 356 11.60 2.49 -8.09
C PRO A 356 11.83 4.00 -8.25
N LEU A 357 11.48 4.78 -7.23
CA LEU A 357 11.68 6.23 -7.23
C LEU A 357 13.08 6.54 -6.68
N LYS A 358 13.92 7.15 -7.51
CA LYS A 358 15.32 7.42 -7.21
C LYS A 358 15.59 8.92 -7.24
N VAL A 359 16.03 9.47 -6.12
CA VAL A 359 16.23 10.92 -5.95
C VAL A 359 17.66 11.21 -5.48
N TYR A 360 18.31 12.20 -6.10
CA TYR A 360 19.58 12.77 -5.64
C TYR A 360 19.36 14.21 -5.17
N VAL A 361 19.79 14.51 -3.94
CA VAL A 361 19.66 15.83 -3.31
C VAL A 361 21.04 16.48 -3.20
N HIS A 362 21.28 17.47 -4.05
CA HIS A 362 22.48 18.30 -4.09
C HIS A 362 22.27 19.62 -3.33
N GLY A 363 23.37 20.28 -2.97
CA GLY A 363 23.37 21.61 -2.34
C GLY A 363 24.41 21.75 -1.23
N PRO A 364 24.62 22.98 -0.70
CA PRO A 364 25.67 23.25 0.27
C PRO A 364 25.44 22.55 1.63
N PRO A 365 26.47 22.43 2.49
CA PRO A 365 26.29 21.97 3.86
C PRO A 365 25.41 22.95 4.66
N GLY A 366 24.66 22.46 5.65
CA GLY A 366 23.83 23.29 6.53
C GLY A 366 22.48 23.76 5.98
N VAL A 367 22.19 23.54 4.70
CA VAL A 367 20.92 23.96 4.07
C VAL A 367 19.70 23.13 4.51
N GLY A 368 19.93 21.96 5.13
CA GLY A 368 18.88 21.04 5.57
C GLY A 368 18.56 19.91 4.59
N LYS A 369 19.51 19.51 3.72
CA LYS A 369 19.36 18.38 2.78
C LYS A 369 18.86 17.11 3.49
N SER A 370 19.53 16.69 4.56
CA SER A 370 19.21 15.49 5.32
C SER A 370 17.78 15.48 5.86
N THR A 371 17.31 16.61 6.39
CA THR A 371 15.91 16.77 6.86
C THR A 371 14.90 16.63 5.72
N ILE A 372 15.21 17.17 4.54
CA ILE A 372 14.37 17.03 3.35
C ILE A 372 14.40 15.58 2.84
N ALA A 373 15.56 14.94 2.81
CA ALA A 373 15.73 13.56 2.39
C ALA A 373 15.02 12.57 3.34
N GLU A 374 15.13 12.75 4.67
CA GLU A 374 14.38 11.98 5.67
C GLU A 374 12.86 12.10 5.45
N GLU A 375 12.34 13.31 5.21
CA GLU A 375 10.91 13.52 5.03
C GLU A 375 10.39 12.96 3.69
N LEU A 376 11.20 13.05 2.63
CA LEU A 376 10.91 12.37 1.36
C LEU A 376 10.93 10.85 1.52
N CYS A 377 11.88 10.28 2.26
CA CYS A 377 11.93 8.85 2.55
C CYS A 377 10.71 8.37 3.36
N LYS A 378 10.20 9.16 4.31
CA LYS A 378 8.95 8.87 5.03
C LYS A 378 7.74 8.92 4.10
N HIS A 379 7.64 9.96 3.27
CA HIS A 379 6.49 10.19 2.37
C HIS A 379 6.40 9.14 1.25
N TYR A 380 7.53 8.78 0.65
CA TYR A 380 7.61 7.86 -0.50
C TYR A 380 7.97 6.42 -0.15
N ARG A 381 8.34 6.14 1.12
CA ARG A 381 8.85 4.85 1.59
C ARG A 381 10.05 4.39 0.77
N LEU A 382 11.14 5.15 0.90
CA LEU A 382 12.39 4.95 0.19
C LEU A 382 13.56 4.74 1.16
N HIS A 383 14.60 4.08 0.66
CA HIS A 383 15.85 3.90 1.39
C HIS A 383 16.61 5.22 1.46
N TYR A 384 16.80 5.75 2.67
CA TYR A 384 17.71 6.87 2.90
C TYR A 384 19.16 6.35 2.86
N ILE A 385 19.94 6.79 1.87
CA ILE A 385 21.33 6.35 1.68
C ILE A 385 22.25 7.44 2.24
N LYS A 386 22.67 7.25 3.50
CA LYS A 386 23.67 8.06 4.20
C LYS A 386 24.99 7.30 4.30
N ILE A 387 26.07 7.94 3.86
CA ILE A 387 27.39 7.31 3.66
C ILE A 387 27.89 6.58 4.92
N ASP A 388 27.91 7.25 6.08
CA ASP A 388 28.38 6.67 7.35
C ASP A 388 27.62 5.38 7.71
N ASP A 389 26.33 5.34 7.39
CA ASP A 389 25.41 4.28 7.80
C ASP A 389 25.62 3.05 6.90
N VAL A 390 25.82 3.27 5.59
CA VAL A 390 26.17 2.20 4.63
C VAL A 390 27.56 1.62 4.91
N ILE A 391 28.55 2.45 5.26
CA ILE A 391 29.88 1.98 5.69
C ILE A 391 29.74 1.08 6.92
N SER A 392 28.98 1.54 7.93
CA SER A 392 28.74 0.79 9.17
C SER A 392 28.01 -0.54 8.90
N GLU A 393 27.06 -0.56 7.96
CA GLU A 393 26.32 -1.74 7.55
C GLU A 393 27.18 -2.76 6.81
N LYS A 394 28.00 -2.35 5.81
CA LYS A 394 28.91 -3.28 5.09
C LYS A 394 29.97 -3.85 6.03
N ILE A 395 30.51 -3.05 6.97
CA ILE A 395 31.44 -3.55 8.00
C ILE A 395 30.76 -4.59 8.90
N ALA A 396 29.57 -4.30 9.43
CA ALA A 396 28.83 -5.26 10.26
C ALA A 396 28.42 -6.54 9.48
N HIS A 397 28.21 -6.45 8.16
CA HIS A 397 27.98 -7.60 7.30
C HIS A 397 29.23 -8.47 7.15
N LEU A 398 30.37 -7.87 6.82
CA LEU A 398 31.66 -8.54 6.69
C LEU A 398 32.09 -9.19 8.02
N GLU A 399 31.97 -8.49 9.14
CA GLU A 399 32.26 -9.05 10.48
C GLU A 399 31.34 -10.24 10.81
N LYS A 400 30.08 -10.23 10.35
CA LYS A 400 29.15 -11.35 10.53
C LYS A 400 29.47 -12.56 9.65
N ILE A 401 30.08 -12.37 8.48
CA ILE A 401 30.61 -13.47 7.66
C ILE A 401 31.79 -14.11 8.38
N VAL A 402 32.79 -13.30 8.79
CA VAL A 402 33.99 -13.76 9.50
C VAL A 402 33.67 -14.44 10.83
N ALA A 403 32.69 -13.94 11.58
CA ALA A 403 32.29 -14.53 12.86
C ALA A 403 31.62 -15.91 12.74
N LYS A 404 30.94 -16.21 11.62
CA LYS A 404 30.29 -17.52 11.42
C LYS A 404 31.32 -18.66 11.35
N GLU A 405 32.39 -18.46 10.58
CA GLU A 405 33.40 -19.49 10.30
C GLU A 405 34.18 -19.91 11.57
N GLN A 406 34.30 -19.01 12.55
CA GLN A 406 34.99 -19.29 13.82
C GLN A 406 34.20 -20.20 14.77
N ASP A 407 32.88 -20.32 14.62
CA ASP A 407 32.02 -21.15 15.48
C ASP A 407 31.72 -22.52 14.84
N THR A 408 31.72 -22.61 13.50
CA THR A 408 31.43 -23.85 12.74
C THR A 408 32.66 -24.72 12.50
N GLY A 409 33.30 -25.18 13.57
CA GLY A 409 34.44 -26.12 13.51
C GLY A 409 34.09 -27.57 13.13
N VAL A 410 33.05 -27.79 12.31
CA VAL A 410 32.52 -29.11 11.92
C VAL A 410 32.07 -29.09 10.46
N GLU A 411 32.54 -30.07 9.68
CA GLU A 411 32.04 -30.37 8.32
C GLU A 411 30.65 -31.03 8.39
N GLU A 412 29.57 -30.24 8.53
CA GLU A 412 28.23 -30.74 8.23
C GLU A 412 27.91 -30.52 6.75
N VAL A 413 27.63 -31.62 6.04
CA VAL A 413 27.31 -31.61 4.60
C VAL A 413 25.85 -31.18 4.41
N GLY A 414 25.65 -29.90 4.10
CA GLY A 414 24.38 -29.33 3.68
C GLY A 414 24.59 -28.28 2.59
N ASP A 415 23.74 -28.30 1.56
CA ASP A 415 23.83 -27.44 0.36
C ASP A 415 23.35 -25.99 0.64
N GLU A 416 23.92 -25.34 1.66
CA GLU A 416 23.53 -24.00 2.16
C GLU A 416 24.67 -22.96 2.08
N ALA A 417 25.71 -23.22 1.28
CA ALA A 417 26.94 -22.42 1.21
C ALA A 417 27.39 -22.04 -0.22
N GLU A 418 26.44 -21.79 -1.13
CA GLU A 418 26.70 -21.14 -2.43
C GLU A 418 25.88 -19.84 -2.56
N GLU A 419 26.36 -18.91 -3.39
CA GLU A 419 25.67 -17.66 -3.79
C GLU A 419 25.51 -16.54 -2.74
N GLN A 420 26.53 -16.35 -1.91
CA GLN A 420 27.38 -15.17 -2.16
C GLN A 420 28.79 -15.65 -2.46
N GLY A 421 29.37 -15.24 -3.59
CA GLY A 421 30.74 -15.57 -3.98
C GLY A 421 31.82 -14.82 -3.20
N GLU A 422 31.48 -14.23 -2.05
CA GLU A 422 32.43 -13.63 -1.12
C GLU A 422 33.16 -14.77 -0.38
N ASN A 423 34.25 -15.27 -0.97
CA ASN A 423 35.24 -16.11 -0.27
C ASN A 423 35.57 -15.43 1.07
N VAL A 424 35.57 -16.16 2.19
CA VAL A 424 35.81 -15.53 3.51
C VAL A 424 37.19 -14.87 3.56
N GLU A 425 38.17 -15.41 2.84
CA GLU A 425 39.48 -14.78 2.58
C GLU A 425 39.34 -13.39 1.91
N THR A 426 38.50 -13.24 0.87
CA THR A 426 38.23 -11.94 0.23
C THR A 426 37.41 -10.99 1.11
N ALA A 427 36.49 -11.52 1.93
CA ALA A 427 35.74 -10.73 2.90
C ALA A 427 36.64 -10.20 4.02
N LEU A 428 37.64 -10.98 4.44
CA LEU A 428 38.72 -10.58 5.36
C LEU A 428 39.61 -9.51 4.72
N GLU A 429 40.12 -9.73 3.51
CA GLU A 429 40.97 -8.76 2.80
C GLU A 429 40.27 -7.40 2.62
N LEU A 430 38.97 -7.40 2.28
CA LEU A 430 38.17 -6.18 2.19
C LEU A 430 37.90 -5.54 3.55
N LEU A 431 37.60 -6.32 4.59
CA LEU A 431 37.39 -5.83 5.96
C LEU A 431 38.66 -5.17 6.52
N ASP A 432 39.80 -5.83 6.38
CA ASP A 432 41.08 -5.36 6.88
C ASP A 432 41.58 -4.17 6.05
N GLY A 433 41.42 -4.18 4.72
CA GLY A 433 41.72 -3.03 3.87
C GLY A 433 40.88 -1.79 4.22
N ILE A 434 39.59 -1.95 4.51
CA ILE A 434 38.70 -0.88 5.00
C ILE A 434 39.16 -0.36 6.38
N LYS A 435 39.59 -1.25 7.28
CA LYS A 435 40.06 -0.88 8.63
C LYS A 435 41.41 -0.19 8.61
N GLU A 436 42.40 -0.72 7.90
CA GLU A 436 43.71 -0.08 7.71
C GLU A 436 43.57 1.30 7.06
N ASN A 437 42.71 1.44 6.04
CA ASN A 437 42.45 2.73 5.41
C ASN A 437 41.89 3.75 6.41
N MET A 438 40.90 3.35 7.23
CA MET A 438 40.37 4.21 8.29
C MET A 438 41.42 4.56 9.36
N GLU A 439 42.29 3.66 9.77
CA GLU A 439 43.36 3.97 10.74
C GLU A 439 44.35 4.99 10.17
N LEU A 440 44.77 4.83 8.92
CA LEU A 440 45.66 5.75 8.21
C LEU A 440 45.03 7.15 8.02
N ASN A 441 43.76 7.20 7.64
CA ASN A 441 43.03 8.44 7.30
C ASN A 441 42.28 9.08 8.49
N LYS A 442 42.51 8.61 9.74
CA LYS A 442 41.93 9.15 10.99
C LYS A 442 40.39 9.02 11.05
N GLY A 443 39.86 7.86 10.69
CA GLY A 443 38.42 7.57 10.71
C GLY A 443 37.68 8.11 9.48
N ARG A 444 38.32 8.06 8.30
CA ARG A 444 37.73 8.33 7.00
C ARG A 444 38.16 7.25 6.01
N LEU A 445 37.32 6.94 5.03
CA LEU A 445 37.70 6.10 3.90
C LEU A 445 38.09 6.97 2.71
N ASP A 446 38.98 6.47 1.86
CA ASP A 446 39.25 7.04 0.55
C ASP A 446 38.06 6.85 -0.41
N ASP A 447 37.87 7.82 -1.30
CA ASP A 447 36.73 7.91 -2.24
C ASP A 447 36.45 6.61 -3.01
N GLN A 448 37.47 5.85 -3.42
CA GLN A 448 37.31 4.60 -4.18
C GLN A 448 36.59 3.50 -3.39
N PHE A 449 36.89 3.37 -2.09
CA PHE A 449 36.16 2.45 -1.21
C PHE A 449 34.73 2.94 -1.00
N ILE A 450 34.53 4.25 -0.86
CA ILE A 450 33.18 4.84 -0.70
C ILE A 450 32.33 4.61 -1.96
N VAL A 451 32.86 4.89 -3.16
CA VAL A 451 32.18 4.61 -4.43
C VAL A 451 31.82 3.13 -4.54
N THR A 452 32.76 2.22 -4.25
CA THR A 452 32.51 0.77 -4.29
C THR A 452 31.40 0.34 -3.33
N ILE A 453 31.47 0.74 -2.06
CA ILE A 453 30.49 0.40 -1.02
C ILE A 453 29.10 0.98 -1.34
N VAL A 454 29.02 2.18 -1.91
CA VAL A 454 27.76 2.79 -2.34
C VAL A 454 27.24 2.13 -3.64
N LYS A 455 28.10 1.74 -4.58
CA LYS A 455 27.72 1.00 -5.80
C LYS A 455 27.12 -0.36 -5.45
N ASP A 456 27.71 -1.10 -4.50
CA ASP A 456 27.15 -2.31 -3.88
C ASP A 456 25.75 -2.05 -3.31
N LYS A 457 25.60 -1.02 -2.47
CA LYS A 457 24.31 -0.69 -1.83
C LYS A 457 23.25 -0.31 -2.86
N LEU A 458 23.59 0.46 -3.89
CA LEU A 458 22.68 0.80 -4.99
C LEU A 458 22.32 -0.42 -5.84
N LYS A 459 23.24 -1.37 -6.04
CA LYS A 459 22.98 -2.66 -6.72
C LYS A 459 22.19 -3.66 -5.85
N SER A 460 21.88 -3.36 -4.57
CA SER A 460 21.08 -4.22 -3.69
C SER A 460 19.58 -4.26 -4.04
N MET A 461 18.90 -5.37 -3.70
CA MET A 461 17.48 -5.57 -4.04
C MET A 461 16.52 -4.50 -3.48
N PRO A 462 16.64 -4.02 -2.21
CA PRO A 462 15.73 -3.00 -1.69
C PRO A 462 15.85 -1.67 -2.46
N CYS A 463 17.06 -1.29 -2.88
CA CYS A 463 17.32 -0.09 -3.68
C CYS A 463 16.87 -0.26 -5.15
N LYS A 464 17.01 -1.47 -5.73
CA LYS A 464 16.50 -1.83 -7.06
C LYS A 464 14.97 -1.91 -7.14
N ASN A 465 14.30 -2.27 -6.04
CA ASN A 465 12.85 -2.43 -5.99
C ASN A 465 12.14 -1.13 -5.61
N GLN A 466 12.35 -0.61 -4.40
CA GLN A 466 11.63 0.58 -3.94
C GLN A 466 12.23 1.88 -4.49
N GLY A 467 13.55 1.88 -4.76
CA GLY A 467 14.31 3.11 -4.99
C GLY A 467 14.93 3.64 -3.69
N TYR A 468 15.44 4.87 -3.76
CA TYR A 468 16.33 5.46 -2.75
C TYR A 468 16.34 7.00 -2.79
N VAL A 469 16.87 7.62 -1.74
CA VAL A 469 17.29 9.03 -1.72
C VAL A 469 18.76 9.13 -1.30
N LEU A 470 19.59 9.73 -2.16
CA LEU A 470 20.99 10.08 -1.89
C LEU A 470 21.10 11.53 -1.38
N ASP A 471 21.71 11.73 -0.21
CA ASP A 471 22.07 13.06 0.31
C ASP A 471 23.54 13.39 0.01
N GLY A 472 23.78 14.42 -0.81
CA GLY A 472 25.09 15.04 -1.00
C GLY A 472 26.10 14.29 -1.86
N PHE A 473 26.16 12.95 -1.79
CA PHE A 473 27.11 12.12 -2.53
C PHE A 473 26.49 11.53 -3.81
N PRO A 474 27.20 11.50 -4.96
CA PRO A 474 28.59 11.96 -5.19
C PRO A 474 28.77 13.47 -5.08
N GLU A 475 29.96 13.93 -4.69
CA GLU A 475 30.33 15.36 -4.56
C GLU A 475 31.12 15.90 -5.77
N THR A 476 31.66 15.04 -6.65
CA THR A 476 32.40 15.45 -7.85
C THR A 476 31.98 14.67 -9.10
N TYR A 477 32.19 15.27 -10.28
CA TYR A 477 31.93 14.62 -11.58
C TYR A 477 32.63 13.25 -11.72
N SER A 478 33.87 13.11 -11.21
CA SER A 478 34.62 11.85 -11.28
C SER A 478 33.96 10.74 -10.45
N GLN A 479 33.53 11.05 -9.21
CA GLN A 479 32.81 10.10 -8.37
C GLN A 479 31.45 9.72 -8.99
N ALA A 480 30.76 10.68 -9.62
CA ALA A 480 29.49 10.41 -10.31
C ALA A 480 29.68 9.49 -11.53
N MET A 481 30.71 9.74 -12.33
CA MET A 481 31.06 8.88 -13.45
C MET A 481 31.40 7.46 -12.98
N GLU A 482 32.26 7.28 -11.98
CA GLU A 482 32.67 5.95 -11.46
C GLU A 482 31.51 5.18 -10.79
N LEU A 483 30.62 5.89 -10.08
CA LEU A 483 29.46 5.32 -9.42
C LEU A 483 28.39 4.83 -10.41
N PHE A 484 28.11 5.59 -11.48
CA PHE A 484 27.02 5.33 -12.41
C PHE A 484 27.44 4.72 -13.76
N SER A 485 28.74 4.71 -14.12
CA SER A 485 29.25 4.05 -15.34
C SER A 485 28.89 2.58 -15.38
N ASP A 486 28.45 2.09 -16.54
CA ASP A 486 28.11 0.69 -16.77
C ASP A 486 29.38 -0.18 -16.84
N ASP A 487 29.49 -1.17 -15.95
CA ASP A 487 30.72 -1.98 -15.80
C ASP A 487 30.83 -3.08 -16.87
N GLU A 488 29.72 -3.44 -17.53
CA GLU A 488 29.60 -4.56 -18.46
C GLU A 488 29.74 -4.15 -19.95
N ALA A 489 29.98 -2.86 -20.22
CA ALA A 489 29.82 -2.27 -21.56
C ALA A 489 31.14 -1.84 -22.25
N GLU A 490 32.19 -2.68 -22.19
CA GLU A 490 33.56 -2.35 -22.65
C GLU A 490 33.70 -1.98 -24.15
N GLU A 491 32.75 -2.32 -25.03
CA GLU A 491 32.88 -2.07 -26.47
C GLU A 491 32.03 -0.90 -27.04
N GLU A 492 32.51 -0.30 -28.13
CA GLU A 492 31.91 0.80 -28.93
C GLU A 492 31.74 2.16 -28.21
N ILE A 493 32.84 2.92 -28.06
CA ILE A 493 32.81 4.37 -27.81
C ILE A 493 32.54 5.11 -29.12
N LYS A 494 31.25 5.29 -29.49
CA LYS A 494 30.83 6.08 -30.67
C LYS A 494 29.66 7.05 -30.44
N SER A 495 28.99 7.03 -29.29
CA SER A 495 28.01 8.04 -28.89
C SER A 495 28.64 9.09 -27.96
N LYS A 496 28.13 10.33 -28.02
CA LYS A 496 28.58 11.45 -27.16
C LYS A 496 27.96 11.44 -25.75
N VAL A 497 27.01 10.56 -25.48
CA VAL A 497 26.33 10.42 -24.18
C VAL A 497 27.02 9.29 -23.41
N PRO A 498 27.41 9.48 -22.13
CA PRO A 498 28.00 8.40 -21.33
C PRO A 498 27.04 7.20 -21.19
N LYS A 499 27.56 5.97 -21.33
CA LYS A 499 26.77 4.76 -20.99
C LYS A 499 26.69 4.63 -19.47
N CYS A 500 25.48 4.78 -18.93
CA CYS A 500 25.20 4.68 -17.50
C CYS A 500 24.30 3.47 -17.17
N HIS A 501 24.52 2.86 -16.01
CA HIS A 501 23.64 1.82 -15.47
C HIS A 501 22.21 2.36 -15.28
N LYS A 502 21.30 2.06 -16.21
CA LYS A 502 19.87 2.41 -16.13
C LYS A 502 19.20 1.91 -14.82
N ILE A 503 19.75 0.85 -14.24
CA ILE A 503 19.31 0.25 -12.98
C ILE A 503 19.57 1.16 -11.77
N ILE A 504 20.71 1.86 -11.70
CA ILE A 504 21.09 2.66 -10.51
C ILE A 504 21.10 4.18 -10.71
N ILE A 505 21.03 4.70 -11.94
CA ILE A 505 20.94 6.16 -12.17
C ILE A 505 19.65 6.78 -11.59
N PRO A 506 19.68 7.96 -10.93
CA PRO A 506 18.48 8.63 -10.40
C PRO A 506 17.55 9.16 -11.49
N GLU A 507 16.26 9.30 -11.15
CA GLU A 507 15.23 9.90 -12.03
C GLU A 507 15.08 11.40 -11.79
N PHE A 508 15.22 11.84 -10.53
CA PHE A 508 15.10 13.24 -10.13
C PHE A 508 16.37 13.75 -9.45
N VAL A 509 16.84 14.92 -9.87
CA VAL A 509 17.98 15.65 -9.29
C VAL A 509 17.47 16.99 -8.77
N PHE A 510 17.59 17.23 -7.46
CA PHE A 510 17.22 18.52 -6.84
C PHE A 510 18.46 19.22 -6.30
N SER A 511 18.67 20.47 -6.72
CA SER A 511 19.79 21.32 -6.29
C SER A 511 19.28 22.43 -5.38
N LEU A 512 19.56 22.32 -4.08
CA LEU A 512 19.18 23.33 -3.09
C LEU A 512 20.18 24.49 -3.11
N THR A 513 19.70 25.70 -3.41
CA THR A 513 20.52 26.93 -3.41
C THR A 513 20.22 27.80 -2.20
N ALA A 514 21.28 28.41 -1.66
CA ALA A 514 21.23 29.37 -0.56
C ALA A 514 22.47 30.26 -0.58
N SER A 515 22.40 31.43 0.05
CA SER A 515 23.57 32.31 0.27
C SER A 515 24.39 31.88 1.50
N ASP A 516 25.68 32.17 1.49
CA ASP A 516 26.57 31.80 2.60
C ASP A 516 26.19 32.52 3.91
N GLU A 517 25.75 33.78 3.83
CA GLU A 517 25.21 34.54 4.96
C GLU A 517 23.98 33.86 5.59
N PHE A 518 23.06 33.35 4.77
CA PHE A 518 21.87 32.63 5.22
C PHE A 518 22.24 31.33 5.96
N LEU A 519 23.16 30.55 5.40
CA LEU A 519 23.62 29.30 6.01
C LEU A 519 24.34 29.52 7.35
N ILE A 520 25.20 30.53 7.41
CA ILE A 520 25.90 30.93 8.65
C ILE A 520 24.91 31.38 9.72
N ASN A 521 23.92 32.20 9.37
CA ASN A 521 22.87 32.63 10.30
C ASN A 521 22.01 31.43 10.77
N ARG A 522 21.61 30.54 9.86
CA ARG A 522 20.80 29.35 10.18
C ARG A 522 21.51 28.43 11.18
N ILE A 523 22.81 28.18 11.01
CA ILE A 523 23.61 27.36 11.95
C ILE A 523 23.89 28.09 13.27
N THR A 524 24.13 29.41 13.24
CA THR A 524 24.35 30.21 14.46
C THR A 524 23.12 30.23 15.37
N ASN A 525 21.92 30.02 14.82
CA ASN A 525 20.66 29.92 15.55
C ASN A 525 20.29 28.48 15.98
N LEU A 526 21.08 27.46 15.66
CA LEU A 526 20.85 26.09 16.14
C LEU A 526 21.26 25.95 17.62
N PRO A 527 20.53 25.16 18.43
CA PRO A 527 20.89 24.92 19.82
C PRO A 527 22.21 24.13 19.93
N GLU A 528 23.01 24.45 20.95
CA GLU A 528 24.33 23.84 21.17
C GLU A 528 24.29 22.30 21.24
N SER A 529 23.17 21.70 21.66
CA SER A 529 22.96 20.25 21.69
C SER A 529 22.97 19.56 20.32
N VAL A 530 22.74 20.30 19.23
CA VAL A 530 22.81 19.79 17.83
C VAL A 530 24.17 20.11 17.19
N VAL A 531 24.86 21.15 17.69
CA VAL A 531 26.19 21.57 17.21
C VAL A 531 27.32 20.78 17.91
N ALA A 532 27.11 20.36 19.17
CA ALA A 532 28.08 19.60 19.94
C ALA A 532 28.30 18.20 19.36
N GLY A 533 29.51 17.95 18.83
CA GLY A 533 29.93 16.66 18.27
C GLY A 533 29.64 16.49 16.77
N THR A 534 28.91 17.40 16.13
CA THR A 534 28.62 17.35 14.69
C THR A 534 29.64 18.14 13.87
N HIS A 535 29.50 18.13 12.54
CA HIS A 535 30.37 18.87 11.62
C HIS A 535 30.12 20.39 11.62
N TYR A 536 29.12 20.87 12.38
CA TYR A 536 28.71 22.27 12.45
C TYR A 536 29.55 23.16 13.38
N THR A 537 30.69 22.67 13.89
CA THR A 537 31.65 23.52 14.61
C THR A 537 32.17 24.62 13.68
N GLN A 538 32.19 25.87 14.18
CA GLN A 538 32.24 27.08 13.36
C GLN A 538 33.38 27.11 12.32
N ASP A 539 34.61 26.75 12.72
CA ASP A 539 35.76 26.68 11.82
C ASP A 539 35.64 25.56 10.78
N ARG A 540 35.09 24.40 11.16
CA ARG A 540 34.96 23.22 10.30
C ARG A 540 33.86 23.40 9.26
N PHE A 541 32.73 23.99 9.67
CA PHE A 541 31.64 24.35 8.77
C PHE A 541 32.09 25.34 7.69
N LEU A 542 32.78 26.42 8.07
CA LEU A 542 33.26 27.41 7.11
C LEU A 542 34.29 26.82 6.12
N GLN A 543 35.13 25.88 6.57
CA GLN A 543 36.03 25.13 5.68
C GLN A 543 35.26 24.24 4.70
N SER A 544 34.28 23.46 5.17
CA SER A 544 33.44 22.62 4.31
C SER A 544 32.58 23.43 3.33
N LEU A 545 32.02 24.57 3.76
CA LEU A 545 31.28 25.48 2.89
C LEU A 545 32.19 26.04 1.79
N LYS A 546 33.41 26.46 2.13
CA LYS A 546 34.37 26.95 1.15
C LYS A 546 34.79 25.85 0.17
N LEU A 547 35.14 24.65 0.65
CA LEU A 547 35.49 23.52 -0.21
C LEU A 547 34.34 23.17 -1.16
N PHE A 548 33.09 23.19 -0.68
CA PHE A 548 31.91 22.98 -1.52
C PHE A 548 31.80 24.02 -2.65
N ARG A 549 32.07 25.30 -2.38
CA ARG A 549 32.08 26.39 -3.38
C ARG A 549 33.28 26.34 -4.32
N ASP A 550 34.46 26.00 -3.80
CA ASP A 550 35.70 25.88 -4.59
C ASP A 550 35.65 24.65 -5.54
N SER A 551 34.88 23.59 -5.20
CA SER A 551 34.68 22.39 -6.04
C SER A 551 33.49 22.49 -7.00
N ASN A 552 32.36 23.08 -6.58
CA ASN A 552 31.16 23.22 -7.42
C ASN A 552 31.18 24.57 -8.17
N THR A 553 32.07 24.67 -9.16
CA THR A 553 32.06 25.74 -10.16
C THR A 553 31.28 25.30 -11.40
N ASP A 554 30.73 26.24 -12.17
CA ASP A 554 29.83 25.96 -13.30
C ASP A 554 30.39 24.95 -14.33
N ASP A 555 31.71 24.88 -14.50
CA ASP A 555 32.40 23.94 -15.40
C ASP A 555 32.65 22.54 -14.77
N THR A 556 32.56 22.39 -13.44
CA THR A 556 33.04 21.21 -12.69
C THR A 556 32.00 20.50 -11.81
N THR A 557 30.76 21.00 -11.76
CA THR A 557 29.74 20.43 -10.86
C THR A 557 29.36 18.99 -11.20
N VAL A 558 28.83 18.28 -10.19
CA VAL A 558 28.13 17.00 -10.39
C VAL A 558 26.91 17.14 -11.31
N LEU A 559 26.28 18.32 -11.34
CA LEU A 559 25.06 18.57 -12.10
C LEU A 559 25.32 18.45 -13.61
N ASN A 560 26.51 18.85 -14.07
CA ASN A 560 26.93 18.73 -15.47
C ASN A 560 26.90 17.27 -15.97
N TYR A 561 27.19 16.29 -15.11
CA TYR A 561 27.09 14.86 -15.45
C TYR A 561 25.64 14.41 -15.69
N PHE A 562 24.69 14.99 -14.95
CA PHE A 562 23.26 14.70 -15.13
C PHE A 562 22.67 15.43 -16.34
N ASP A 563 23.10 16.67 -16.62
CA ASP A 563 22.77 17.39 -17.85
C ASP A 563 23.30 16.67 -19.12
N GLU A 564 24.51 16.09 -19.07
CA GLU A 564 25.05 15.22 -20.15
C GLU A 564 24.24 13.92 -20.37
N LEU A 565 23.39 13.55 -19.41
CA LEU A 565 22.50 12.38 -19.44
C LEU A 565 21.03 12.78 -19.63
N GLU A 566 20.77 14.03 -20.03
CA GLU A 566 19.44 14.64 -20.24
C GLU A 566 18.56 14.74 -18.96
N ILE A 567 19.11 14.46 -17.77
CA ILE A 567 18.44 14.55 -16.47
C ILE A 567 18.62 15.97 -15.91
N HIS A 568 17.69 16.85 -16.26
CA HIS A 568 17.76 18.29 -15.97
C HIS A 568 17.63 18.59 -14.46
N PRO A 569 18.64 19.19 -13.80
CA PRO A 569 18.61 19.51 -12.37
C PRO A 569 17.55 20.57 -12.00
N GLN A 570 16.70 20.25 -11.02
CA GLN A 570 15.73 21.20 -10.48
C GLN A 570 16.33 22.06 -9.36
N PHE A 571 16.54 23.35 -9.65
CA PHE A 571 17.04 24.31 -8.67
C PHE A 571 15.91 24.81 -7.72
N ILE A 572 16.20 24.83 -6.41
CA ILE A 572 15.27 25.31 -5.37
C ILE A 572 16.01 26.31 -4.47
N ASP A 573 15.61 27.58 -4.57
CA ASP A 573 16.16 28.66 -3.73
C ASP A 573 15.49 28.65 -2.35
N VAL A 574 16.23 28.15 -1.35
CA VAL A 574 15.74 27.83 -0.01
C VAL A 574 15.24 29.07 0.78
N PRO A 575 15.87 30.27 0.69
CA PRO A 575 15.36 31.48 1.33
C PRO A 575 13.97 31.94 0.85
N LEU A 576 13.48 31.49 -0.32
CA LEU A 576 12.13 31.83 -0.80
C LEU A 576 11.02 31.00 -0.14
N TYR A 577 11.38 29.92 0.56
CA TYR A 577 10.46 28.95 1.14
C TYR A 577 10.78 28.70 2.63
N GLU A 578 11.27 29.73 3.33
CA GLU A 578 11.75 29.63 4.70
C GLU A 578 10.64 29.24 5.68
N ASP A 579 10.81 28.05 6.26
CA ASP A 579 9.98 27.43 7.30
C ASP A 579 10.95 26.66 8.21
N PRO A 580 10.86 26.74 9.56
CA PRO A 580 11.71 25.98 10.46
C PRO A 580 11.77 24.47 10.17
N GLU A 581 10.71 23.90 9.58
CA GLU A 581 10.63 22.48 9.21
C GLU A 581 10.81 22.20 7.69
N ASN A 582 11.17 23.21 6.88
CA ASN A 582 11.34 23.10 5.42
C ASN A 582 10.12 22.54 4.63
N ARG A 583 8.90 22.51 5.20
CA ARG A 583 7.73 21.78 4.66
C ARG A 583 7.33 22.26 3.27
N PHE A 584 7.46 23.55 2.96
CA PHE A 584 7.14 24.10 1.64
C PHE A 584 8.09 23.59 0.53
N ILE A 585 9.35 23.30 0.86
CA ILE A 585 10.32 22.72 -0.08
C ILE A 585 9.96 21.26 -0.35
N VAL A 586 9.63 20.50 0.70
CA VAL A 586 9.15 19.12 0.57
C VAL A 586 7.86 19.06 -0.26
N GLN A 587 6.91 19.98 -0.05
CA GLN A 587 5.69 20.09 -0.87
C GLN A 587 5.98 20.44 -2.34
N LYS A 588 6.96 21.32 -2.61
CA LYS A 588 7.40 21.60 -4.00
C LYS A 588 7.94 20.32 -4.65
N ILE A 589 8.84 19.62 -3.98
CA ILE A 589 9.44 18.36 -4.49
C ILE A 589 8.36 17.29 -4.73
N ILE A 590 7.43 17.11 -3.79
CA ILE A 590 6.31 16.16 -3.93
C ILE A 590 5.45 16.49 -5.16
N LYS A 591 5.19 17.77 -5.42
CA LYS A 591 4.41 18.20 -6.60
C LYS A 591 5.12 17.90 -7.93
N GLU A 592 6.45 17.96 -7.96
CA GLU A 592 7.26 17.69 -9.16
C GLU A 592 7.46 16.18 -9.41
N ILE A 593 7.54 15.37 -8.34
CA ILE A 593 7.65 13.90 -8.41
C ILE A 593 6.28 13.24 -8.71
N GLY A 594 5.20 13.75 -8.10
CA GLY A 594 3.87 13.17 -8.14
C GLY A 594 3.55 12.23 -6.97
N GLU A 595 2.52 11.40 -7.15
CA GLU A 595 2.00 10.47 -6.14
C GLU A 595 2.97 9.31 -5.84
N PRO A 596 2.98 8.74 -4.62
CA PRO A 596 3.89 7.64 -4.28
C PRO A 596 3.70 6.38 -5.12
N ARG A 597 4.76 5.96 -5.83
CA ARG A 597 4.80 4.77 -6.71
C ARG A 597 5.10 3.46 -5.95
N ASN A 598 4.58 3.35 -4.73
CA ASN A 598 4.85 2.27 -3.78
C ASN A 598 3.55 1.87 -3.07
N TYR A 599 3.51 0.75 -2.36
CA TYR A 599 2.36 0.40 -1.53
C TYR A 599 2.08 1.51 -0.51
N GLY A 600 0.86 2.03 -0.52
CA GLY A 600 0.36 2.93 0.52
C GLY A 600 0.31 2.24 1.90
N LEU A 601 -0.03 3.02 2.94
CA LEU A 601 -0.11 2.55 4.33
C LEU A 601 -0.80 1.18 4.43
N THR A 602 -0.18 0.21 5.09
CA THR A 602 -0.86 -1.07 5.40
C THR A 602 -2.06 -0.80 6.30
N ASP A 603 -3.04 -1.69 6.34
CA ASP A 603 -4.25 -1.44 7.13
C ASP A 603 -3.97 -1.39 8.64
N GLU A 604 -2.92 -2.08 9.13
CA GLU A 604 -2.43 -1.93 10.51
C GLU A 604 -1.82 -0.54 10.75
N GLU A 605 -1.03 -0.01 9.81
CA GLU A 605 -0.49 1.35 9.93
C GLU A 605 -1.58 2.42 9.83
N LYS A 606 -2.61 2.20 8.99
CA LYS A 606 -3.81 3.05 8.97
C LYS A 606 -4.49 3.05 10.34
N GLU A 607 -4.76 1.87 10.92
CA GLU A 607 -5.37 1.75 12.25
C GLU A 607 -4.50 2.43 13.33
N ILE A 608 -3.18 2.24 13.30
CA ILE A 608 -2.23 2.90 14.22
C ILE A 608 -2.24 4.43 14.05
N LEU A 609 -2.34 4.94 12.82
CA LEU A 609 -2.33 6.38 12.53
C LEU A 609 -3.68 7.02 12.88
N GLU A 610 -4.80 6.39 12.52
CA GLU A 610 -6.14 6.80 12.94
C GLU A 610 -6.28 6.82 14.46
N ARG A 611 -5.75 5.79 15.14
CA ARG A 611 -5.70 5.70 16.59
C ARG A 611 -4.84 6.81 17.20
N LYS A 612 -3.62 7.06 16.71
CA LYS A 612 -2.78 8.18 17.16
C LYS A 612 -3.50 9.52 16.98
N ALA A 613 -4.14 9.74 15.83
CA ALA A 613 -4.91 10.95 15.56
C ALA A 613 -6.16 11.05 16.45
N ALA A 614 -6.76 9.94 16.90
CA ALA A 614 -7.83 9.95 17.90
C ALA A 614 -7.30 10.27 19.31
N GLU A 615 -6.18 9.66 19.72
CA GLU A 615 -5.51 9.93 21.00
C GLU A 615 -5.04 11.40 21.09
N GLU A 616 -4.51 11.98 20.00
CA GLU A 616 -4.11 13.39 19.92
C GLU A 616 -5.32 14.35 19.97
N ARG A 617 -6.41 14.05 19.24
CA ARG A 617 -7.66 14.83 19.31
C ARG A 617 -8.22 14.84 20.74
N LEU A 618 -8.28 13.68 21.39
CA LEU A 618 -8.74 13.57 22.78
C LEU A 618 -7.82 14.32 23.76
N ALA A 619 -6.50 14.28 23.57
CA ALA A 619 -5.55 15.04 24.39
C ALA A 619 -5.75 16.55 24.23
N LYS A 620 -5.97 17.03 23.00
CA LYS A 620 -6.22 18.45 22.71
C LYS A 620 -7.57 18.92 23.27
N GLU A 621 -8.64 18.16 23.08
CA GLU A 621 -9.96 18.43 23.68
C GLU A 621 -9.87 18.47 25.22
N ALA A 622 -9.10 17.57 25.83
CA ALA A 622 -8.87 17.58 27.27
C ALA A 622 -8.08 18.83 27.75
N GLN A 623 -7.08 19.28 26.99
CA GLN A 623 -6.36 20.52 27.31
C GLN A 623 -7.27 21.75 27.16
N GLU A 624 -7.98 21.89 26.04
CA GLU A 624 -8.88 23.03 25.80
C GLU A 624 -9.98 23.10 26.88
N LYS A 625 -10.50 21.94 27.32
CA LYS A 625 -11.45 21.85 28.43
C LYS A 625 -10.83 22.21 29.78
N ALA A 626 -9.61 21.76 30.09
CA ALA A 626 -8.91 22.12 31.32
C ALA A 626 -8.60 23.63 31.38
N GLU A 627 -8.25 24.24 30.25
CA GLU A 627 -8.07 25.69 30.13
C GLU A 627 -9.38 26.47 30.31
N GLN A 628 -10.51 25.94 29.84
CA GLN A 628 -11.84 26.53 30.07
C GLN A 628 -12.23 26.41 31.56
N GLU A 629 -12.08 25.24 32.17
CA GLU A 629 -12.37 25.01 33.59
C GLU A 629 -11.50 25.89 34.50
N HIS A 630 -10.23 26.14 34.14
CA HIS A 630 -9.36 27.07 34.86
C HIS A 630 -9.88 28.52 34.79
N LYS A 631 -10.21 29.00 33.58
CA LYS A 631 -10.73 30.37 33.37
C LYS A 631 -12.08 30.57 34.06
N GLU A 632 -12.97 29.57 34.04
CA GLU A 632 -14.23 29.59 34.78
C GLU A 632 -14.01 29.57 36.29
N ALA A 633 -13.02 28.83 36.80
CA ALA A 633 -12.68 28.83 38.23
C ALA A 633 -12.12 30.20 38.68
N GLU A 634 -11.26 30.83 37.89
CA GLU A 634 -10.73 32.17 38.14
C GLU A 634 -11.84 33.23 38.12
N GLU A 635 -12.71 33.24 37.09
CA GLU A 635 -13.85 34.15 37.04
C GLU A 635 -14.81 33.96 38.23
N ASN A 636 -15.09 32.71 38.62
CA ASN A 636 -15.95 32.44 39.76
C ASN A 636 -15.31 32.84 41.10
N ALA A 637 -13.99 32.68 41.25
CA ALA A 637 -13.25 33.19 42.41
C ALA A 637 -13.32 34.73 42.50
N GLU A 638 -13.13 35.45 41.39
CA GLU A 638 -13.30 36.91 41.35
C GLU A 638 -14.73 37.36 41.70
N ARG A 639 -15.74 36.65 41.18
CA ARG A 639 -17.16 36.94 41.45
C ARG A 639 -17.47 36.76 42.95
N MET A 640 -16.95 35.69 43.57
CA MET A 640 -17.10 35.46 45.02
C MET A 640 -16.37 36.52 45.84
N ALA A 641 -15.11 36.84 45.53
CA ALA A 641 -14.36 37.89 46.24
C ALA A 641 -15.05 39.27 46.15
N ARG A 642 -15.61 39.62 44.98
CA ARG A 642 -16.42 40.84 44.81
C ARG A 642 -17.72 40.82 45.63
N LEU A 643 -18.36 39.66 45.76
CA LEU A 643 -19.57 39.49 46.59
C LEU A 643 -19.26 39.62 48.08
N GLU A 644 -18.15 39.04 48.55
CA GLU A 644 -17.69 39.14 49.95
C GLU A 644 -17.33 40.58 50.33
N GLU A 645 -16.58 41.28 49.47
CA GLU A 645 -16.25 42.69 49.65
C GLU A 645 -17.53 43.57 49.70
N TRP A 646 -18.47 43.36 48.77
CA TRP A 646 -19.76 44.05 48.78
C TRP A 646 -20.58 43.78 50.04
N ASN A 647 -20.65 42.52 50.49
CA ASN A 647 -21.37 42.15 51.70
C ASN A 647 -20.76 42.82 52.94
N ARG A 648 -19.42 42.85 53.05
CA ARG A 648 -18.72 43.54 54.14
C ARG A 648 -19.01 45.04 54.16
N GLN A 649 -19.04 45.69 52.99
CA GLN A 649 -19.42 47.11 52.86
C GLN A 649 -20.89 47.34 53.22
N LEU A 650 -21.80 46.44 52.83
CA LEU A 650 -23.22 46.51 53.16
C LEU A 650 -23.49 46.33 54.67
N GLU A 651 -22.75 45.46 55.35
CA GLU A 651 -22.82 45.29 56.81
C GLU A 651 -22.29 46.53 57.56
N GLU A 652 -21.18 47.11 57.09
CA GLU A 652 -20.63 48.36 57.62
C GLU A 652 -21.61 49.52 57.45
N VAL A 653 -22.24 49.68 56.28
CA VAL A 653 -23.28 50.70 56.04
C VAL A 653 -24.48 50.49 56.96
N LYS A 654 -24.99 49.26 57.10
CA LYS A 654 -26.10 48.95 58.02
C LYS A 654 -25.77 49.30 59.47
N ARG A 655 -24.52 49.06 59.91
CA ARG A 655 -24.06 49.47 61.25
C ARG A 655 -24.10 51.00 61.40
N GLN A 656 -23.56 51.73 60.42
CA GLN A 656 -23.56 53.20 60.44
C GLN A 656 -24.99 53.77 60.38
N GLU A 657 -25.90 53.18 59.62
CA GLU A 657 -27.32 53.53 59.62
C GLU A 657 -27.97 53.28 60.99
N GLN A 658 -27.71 52.14 61.63
CA GLN A 658 -28.22 51.85 62.97
C GLN A 658 -27.68 52.83 64.02
N GLU A 659 -26.37 53.08 64.04
CA GLU A 659 -25.74 54.06 64.96
C GLU A 659 -26.31 55.47 64.74
N LEU A 660 -26.56 55.87 63.49
CA LEU A 660 -27.20 57.14 63.16
C LEU A 660 -28.67 57.21 63.61
N LEU A 661 -29.43 56.13 63.43
CA LEU A 661 -30.82 56.04 63.90
C LEU A 661 -30.91 56.06 65.44
N GLU A 662 -30.00 55.37 66.13
CA GLU A 662 -29.91 55.42 67.59
C GLU A 662 -29.53 56.83 68.06
N ALA A 663 -28.58 57.50 67.39
CA ALA A 663 -28.23 58.90 67.66
C ALA A 663 -29.38 59.90 67.40
N GLN A 664 -30.20 59.68 66.37
CA GLN A 664 -31.40 60.48 66.10
C GLN A 664 -32.53 60.16 67.10
N SER A 665 -32.62 58.93 67.61
CA SER A 665 -33.60 58.55 68.63
C SER A 665 -33.28 59.12 70.02
N LEU A 666 -31.99 59.37 70.30
CA LEU A 666 -31.50 59.78 71.63
C LEU A 666 -32.17 61.06 72.17
N PRO A 667 -32.32 62.16 71.42
CA PRO A 667 -33.08 63.34 71.86
C PRO A 667 -34.53 63.04 72.22
N LEU A 668 -35.25 62.25 71.40
CA LEU A 668 -36.64 61.87 71.65
C LEU A 668 -36.76 60.95 72.87
N ARG A 669 -35.87 59.96 72.99
CA ARG A 669 -35.79 59.05 74.14
C ARG A 669 -35.48 59.81 75.43
N ASN A 670 -34.58 60.80 75.38
CA ASN A 670 -34.27 61.66 76.53
C ASN A 670 -35.45 62.58 76.90
N TYR A 671 -36.19 63.12 75.92
CA TYR A 671 -37.43 63.86 76.18
C TYR A 671 -38.49 62.99 76.87
N LEU A 672 -38.75 61.80 76.34
CA LEU A 672 -39.69 60.84 76.92
C LEU A 672 -39.26 60.41 78.33
N MET A 673 -37.99 60.08 78.53
CA MET A 673 -37.42 59.71 79.84
C MET A 673 -37.51 60.83 80.88
N LYS A 674 -37.43 62.11 80.46
CA LYS A 674 -37.47 63.27 81.36
C LYS A 674 -38.88 63.74 81.67
N ASN A 675 -39.76 63.79 80.67
CA ASN A 675 -41.04 64.50 80.76
C ASN A 675 -42.26 63.57 80.85
N VAL A 676 -42.21 62.38 80.25
CA VAL A 676 -43.36 61.45 80.18
C VAL A 676 -43.19 60.28 81.15
N MET A 677 -42.00 59.68 81.20
CA MET A 677 -41.72 58.49 82.02
C MET A 677 -41.93 58.69 83.53
N PRO A 678 -41.66 59.85 84.15
CA PRO A 678 -41.95 60.04 85.58
C PRO A 678 -43.46 59.95 85.87
N THR A 679 -44.28 60.69 85.12
CA THR A 679 -45.75 60.68 85.26
C THR A 679 -46.35 59.33 84.90
N LEU A 680 -45.84 58.68 83.84
CA LEU A 680 -46.25 57.33 83.44
C LEU A 680 -45.90 56.29 84.51
N THR A 681 -44.71 56.36 85.10
CA THR A 681 -44.28 55.43 86.17
C THR A 681 -45.10 55.66 87.44
N GLN A 682 -45.46 56.91 87.78
CA GLN A 682 -46.37 57.21 88.88
C GLN A 682 -47.79 56.68 88.61
N GLY A 683 -48.32 56.90 87.40
CA GLY A 683 -49.64 56.40 86.99
C GLY A 683 -49.72 54.86 86.97
N ILE A 684 -48.67 54.17 86.51
CA ILE A 684 -48.58 52.70 86.53
C ILE A 684 -48.53 52.21 87.98
N ASN A 685 -47.73 52.82 88.86
CA ASN A 685 -47.69 52.45 90.28
C ASN A 685 -49.05 52.66 90.96
N GLU A 686 -49.74 53.77 90.67
CA GLU A 686 -51.04 54.08 91.27
C GLU A 686 -52.16 53.19 90.71
N CYS A 687 -52.10 52.84 89.42
CA CYS A 687 -52.96 51.82 88.82
C CYS A 687 -52.73 50.43 89.45
N CYS A 688 -51.48 50.04 89.69
CA CYS A 688 -51.13 48.82 90.42
C CYS A 688 -51.58 48.82 91.89
N ARG A 689 -51.69 50.00 92.51
CA ARG A 689 -52.16 50.20 93.89
C ARG A 689 -53.69 50.13 94.00
N ILE A 690 -54.41 50.70 93.04
CA ILE A 690 -55.88 50.79 93.05
C ILE A 690 -56.54 49.56 92.42
N ARG A 691 -55.90 48.94 91.40
CA ARG A 691 -56.42 47.81 90.61
C ARG A 691 -57.84 48.05 90.06
N PRO A 692 -58.04 49.09 89.23
CA PRO A 692 -59.31 49.32 88.53
C PRO A 692 -59.63 48.18 87.56
N GLU A 693 -60.92 48.01 87.23
CA GLU A 693 -61.37 46.97 86.29
C GLU A 693 -60.86 47.17 84.85
N ASP A 694 -60.64 48.43 84.43
CA ASP A 694 -59.89 48.78 83.22
C ASP A 694 -58.62 49.57 83.57
N PRO A 695 -57.44 48.92 83.58
CA PRO A 695 -56.17 49.59 83.89
C PRO A 695 -55.65 50.48 82.75
N VAL A 696 -56.07 50.27 81.50
CA VAL A 696 -55.61 51.07 80.36
C VAL A 696 -56.31 52.42 80.35
N ASN A 697 -57.63 52.41 80.51
CA ASN A 697 -58.44 53.62 80.52
C ASN A 697 -58.19 54.46 81.79
N PHE A 698 -58.00 53.80 82.95
CA PHE A 698 -57.55 54.50 84.17
C PHE A 698 -56.18 55.17 83.99
N LEU A 699 -55.20 54.48 83.39
CA LEU A 699 -53.88 55.06 83.15
C LEU A 699 -53.94 56.23 82.17
N ALA A 700 -54.79 56.15 81.13
CA ALA A 700 -55.04 57.26 80.22
C ALA A 700 -55.64 58.48 80.95
N GLU A 701 -56.69 58.30 81.75
CA GLU A 701 -57.24 59.38 82.59
C GLU A 701 -56.20 59.99 83.54
N TYR A 702 -55.37 59.16 84.17
CA TYR A 702 -54.33 59.61 85.09
C TYR A 702 -53.27 60.46 84.37
N LEU A 703 -52.86 60.06 83.17
CA LEU A 703 -51.93 60.82 82.33
C LEU A 703 -52.55 62.16 81.89
N PHE A 704 -53.79 62.16 81.39
CA PHE A 704 -54.48 63.40 81.00
C PHE A 704 -54.62 64.40 82.18
N LYS A 705 -54.87 63.91 83.40
CA LYS A 705 -55.00 64.75 84.61
C LYS A 705 -53.67 65.31 85.16
N ASN A 706 -52.52 64.75 84.74
CA ASN A 706 -51.20 65.10 85.26
C ASN A 706 -50.18 65.45 84.14
N SER A 707 -50.66 65.84 82.95
CA SER A 707 -49.83 66.27 81.83
C SER A 707 -49.42 67.75 82.02
N PRO A 708 -48.13 68.11 81.92
CA PRO A 708 -47.64 69.44 82.31
C PRO A 708 -47.85 70.59 81.29
N ASP A 709 -48.60 70.36 80.20
CA ASP A 709 -48.82 71.32 79.10
C ASP A 709 -50.29 71.33 78.58
N ILE A 710 -51.28 71.20 79.50
CA ILE A 710 -52.71 71.51 79.27
C ILE A 710 -53.26 72.30 80.47
#